data_AF-A0AB34FVZ7-F1
#
_entry.id   AF-A0AB34FVZ7-F1
#
_cell.length_a   1.000
_cell.length_b   1.000
_cell.length_c   1.000
_cell.angle_alpha   90.00
_cell.angle_beta   90.00
_cell.angle_gamma   90.00
#
_symmetry.space_group_name_H-M   'P 1'
#
loop_
_entity.id
_entity.type
_entity.pdbx_description
1 polymer ?
#
loop_
_entity_poly.entity_id
_entity_poly.type
_entity_poly.pdbx_seq_one_letter_code
_entity_poly.pdbx_strand_id
1 'polypeptide(L)'
;MATAADDSHGSNAAAEAPALNVIIVGGGIGGQTAAIALRQQGHLVYEQSRFANETGAAIHLVPNGLSVLDDLGVYAEEHGANEITSTRLRKHSGEIMTVIDHTSRRSRFQKNWLLTHRAHLHEHLKAVATSPDGLGTPAQLLCSSKVQRVDAKKGIVYLGDGQQDQGDVIIGADGVHSVCRASICDDVPVPHGSKDNAFRFLISREDIQSDPETAAQVNPEIVFDLWYASDRKVAIYPCAKNKILNFVCIHPAELTRDHVDAEGETLRELLLSIYEGFHPAILRMMKMVDASGLKIWPLLDMSTLPRYNNGRLALVGDSAHPFLPHLAQGGAMAIEDGGSIGVMLSKGVTPDEVPERLALYNEARYERATLCQELTRMTGGDGVKSSEFDASKLKLNNTLEYFLPHDEIHASTDMLRRHLWKKQKSARWRQPVVFGPMPGPRNIPTECSQGGAPSSVTTATVRFKTSATLLKTLFPGKGYSFSHDDSVADVSFVVQELSNLDWLGGGGYNLFSLFIHDVQYTKKDGSQLKGFYCPVTFENAADPIVAGREDLGWPKVYSEVDVQRPSDGVLEVSLSWRGAKWASFWLRGLQAAAETSAQAEDGVLLHKYVPGLQSGDEPDAEYDVFIPHPFGRDMSERHESKEEPVSLVAQEAGVEFFPLGWEKLPTINHIVSRMAELPNLGGTSGSLKSETGMRDYSSGYRIS
;
A
#
# COMPACT_ATOMS: atom_id res chain seq x y z
N MET A 1 -2.11 -0.54 16.44
CA MET A 1 -2.68 -1.73 17.12
C MET A 1 -4.02 -2.07 16.51
N ALA A 2 -4.08 -3.14 15.71
CA ALA A 2 -5.31 -3.88 15.47
C ALA A 2 -5.20 -5.17 16.29
N THR A 3 -6.21 -5.46 17.09
CA THR A 3 -6.27 -6.56 18.05
C THR A 3 -6.20 -7.91 17.33
N ALA A 4 -5.13 -8.67 17.55
CA ALA A 4 -5.05 -10.08 17.17
C ALA A 4 -5.76 -10.92 18.24
N ALA A 5 -6.76 -11.68 17.81
CA ALA A 5 -7.42 -12.68 18.63
C ALA A 5 -6.53 -13.93 18.74
N ASP A 6 -6.58 -14.52 19.92
CA ASP A 6 -5.86 -15.71 20.37
C ASP A 6 -6.45 -16.96 19.69
N ASP A 7 -5.65 -17.66 18.87
CA ASP A 7 -5.99 -18.97 18.30
C ASP A 7 -4.92 -19.99 18.68
N SER A 8 -5.22 -20.75 19.74
CA SER A 8 -4.42 -21.89 20.18
C SER A 8 -4.91 -23.18 19.52
N HIS A 9 -4.44 -23.52 18.31
CA HIS A 9 -4.48 -24.90 17.80
C HIS A 9 -3.36 -25.21 16.78
N GLY A 10 -2.47 -26.14 17.16
CA GLY A 10 -1.74 -27.06 16.26
C GLY A 10 -0.80 -26.44 15.23
N SER A 11 0.39 -26.00 15.66
CA SER A 11 1.43 -25.46 14.78
C SER A 11 2.05 -26.54 13.86
N ASN A 12 1.55 -26.65 12.63
CA ASN A 12 2.42 -27.02 11.51
C ASN A 12 3.22 -25.75 11.19
N ALA A 13 4.53 -25.76 11.46
CA ALA A 13 5.41 -24.62 11.26
C ALA A 13 5.39 -24.19 9.79
N ALA A 14 4.62 -23.13 9.49
CA ALA A 14 4.80 -22.37 8.26
C ALA A 14 6.26 -21.91 8.25
N ALA A 15 7.03 -22.29 7.23
CA ALA A 15 8.42 -21.89 7.09
C ALA A 15 8.52 -20.37 7.25
N GLU A 16 9.26 -19.91 8.27
CA GLU A 16 9.44 -18.48 8.52
C GLU A 16 10.00 -17.83 7.25
N ALA A 17 9.29 -16.82 6.73
CA ALA A 17 9.75 -16.09 5.56
C ALA A 17 11.16 -15.53 5.82
N PRO A 18 12.13 -15.72 4.89
CA PRO A 18 13.52 -15.38 5.13
C PRO A 18 13.68 -13.88 5.35
N ALA A 19 14.50 -13.54 6.34
CA ALA A 19 14.83 -12.16 6.68
C ALA A 19 16.00 -11.64 5.82
N LEU A 20 15.98 -10.36 5.45
CA LEU A 20 17.06 -9.71 4.69
C LEU A 20 18.26 -9.41 5.60
N ASN A 21 19.48 -9.60 5.09
CA ASN A 21 20.69 -9.07 5.74
C ASN A 21 20.86 -7.59 5.40
N VAL A 22 20.57 -6.70 6.35
CA VAL A 22 20.63 -5.25 6.10
C VAL A 22 21.85 -4.64 6.78
N ILE A 23 22.55 -3.78 6.04
CA ILE A 23 23.65 -2.95 6.52
C ILE A 23 23.23 -1.49 6.52
N ILE A 24 23.33 -0.81 7.66
CA ILE A 24 23.08 0.63 7.79
C ILE A 24 24.43 1.32 8.07
N VAL A 25 24.78 2.29 7.23
CA VAL A 25 26.02 3.06 7.33
C VAL A 25 25.72 4.42 7.93
N GLY A 26 25.97 4.60 9.21
CA GLY A 26 25.73 5.83 9.97
C GLY A 26 24.65 5.67 11.03
N GLY A 27 25.00 5.96 12.29
CA GLY A 27 24.12 5.89 13.45
C GLY A 27 23.45 7.21 13.80
N GLY A 28 23.16 8.08 12.83
CA GLY A 28 22.42 9.33 13.03
C GLY A 28 20.90 9.13 13.14
N ILE A 29 20.12 10.21 13.18
CA ILE A 29 18.65 10.15 13.31
C ILE A 29 18.03 9.27 12.21
N GLY A 30 18.30 9.54 10.93
CA GLY A 30 17.74 8.75 9.82
C GLY A 30 18.18 7.28 9.84
N GLY A 31 19.46 7.01 10.17
CA GLY A 31 19.99 5.64 10.27
C GLY A 31 19.36 4.85 11.41
N GLN A 32 19.16 5.47 12.57
CA GLN A 32 18.48 4.81 13.70
C GLN A 32 16.98 4.64 13.45
N THR A 33 16.31 5.62 12.82
CA THR A 33 14.91 5.43 12.42
C THR A 33 14.78 4.25 11.45
N ALA A 34 15.65 4.14 10.45
CA ALA A 34 15.67 2.98 9.56
C ALA A 34 15.96 1.67 10.32
N ALA A 35 16.88 1.68 11.28
CA ALA A 35 17.18 0.52 12.12
C ALA A 35 15.96 0.06 12.91
N ILE A 36 15.18 0.98 13.49
CA ILE A 36 13.93 0.69 14.20
C ILE A 36 12.89 0.12 13.23
N ALA A 37 12.65 0.82 12.12
CA ALA A 37 11.64 0.46 11.13
C ALA A 37 11.86 -0.92 10.51
N LEU A 38 13.12 -1.32 10.37
CA LEU A 38 13.47 -2.58 9.75
C LEU A 38 13.63 -3.73 10.73
N ARG A 39 13.57 -3.55 12.07
CA ARG A 39 13.93 -4.56 13.10
C ARG A 39 13.50 -6.00 12.82
N GLN A 40 12.36 -6.21 12.16
CA GLN A 40 11.89 -7.53 11.74
C GLN A 40 12.80 -8.31 10.76
N GLN A 41 13.77 -7.66 10.09
CA GLN A 41 14.74 -8.32 9.20
C GLN A 41 16.08 -8.68 9.89
N GLY A 42 16.48 -7.98 10.96
CA GLY A 42 17.84 -8.05 11.54
C GLY A 42 18.88 -7.19 10.80
N HIS A 43 19.69 -6.42 11.55
CA HIS A 43 20.52 -5.32 10.99
C HIS A 43 21.88 -5.19 11.65
N LEU A 44 22.87 -4.76 10.85
CA LEU A 44 24.12 -4.20 11.32
C LEU A 44 24.13 -2.69 11.12
N VAL A 45 24.50 -1.91 12.15
CA VAL A 45 24.64 -0.45 12.07
C VAL A 45 26.11 -0.10 12.28
N TYR A 46 26.78 0.39 11.25
CA TYR A 46 28.17 0.85 11.31
C TYR A 46 28.21 2.34 11.63
N GLU A 47 28.85 2.70 12.73
CA GLU A 47 29.06 4.09 13.15
C GLU A 47 30.56 4.39 13.33
N GLN A 48 31.04 5.46 12.71
CA GLN A 48 32.44 5.85 12.80
C GLN A 48 32.83 6.46 14.16
N SER A 49 31.91 7.14 14.85
CA SER A 49 32.18 7.77 16.15
C SER A 49 32.04 6.79 17.31
N ARG A 50 32.46 7.26 18.50
CA ARG A 50 32.19 6.60 19.79
C ARG A 50 30.99 7.21 20.52
N PHE A 51 30.26 8.10 19.87
CA PHE A 51 29.21 8.94 20.49
C PHE A 51 29.68 9.75 21.71
N ALA A 52 30.98 10.00 21.86
CA ALA A 52 31.55 10.61 23.07
C ALA A 52 31.24 12.11 23.22
N ASN A 53 30.87 12.81 22.14
CA ASN A 53 30.77 14.29 22.09
C ASN A 53 29.55 14.78 21.28
N GLU A 54 28.33 14.28 21.51
CA GLU A 54 27.13 14.93 20.95
C GLU A 54 26.79 16.21 21.73
N THR A 55 27.60 17.25 21.59
CA THR A 55 27.35 18.56 22.20
C THR A 55 26.50 19.47 21.31
N GLY A 56 25.40 20.02 21.87
CA GLY A 56 25.09 21.45 21.65
C GLY A 56 23.99 21.86 20.66
N ALA A 57 22.99 21.02 20.34
CA ALA A 57 21.87 21.48 19.49
C ALA A 57 20.52 20.88 19.89
N ALA A 58 19.46 21.67 19.71
CA ALA A 58 18.08 21.19 19.69
C ALA A 58 17.59 21.00 18.24
N ILE A 59 16.47 20.29 18.10
CA ILE A 59 15.82 20.01 16.83
C ILE A 59 14.30 20.08 16.97
N HIS A 60 13.63 20.42 15.87
CA HIS A 60 12.19 20.38 15.77
C HIS A 60 11.74 18.98 15.33
N LEU A 61 10.76 18.43 16.03
CA LEU A 61 9.96 17.29 15.58
C LEU A 61 8.62 17.85 15.11
N VAL A 62 8.55 18.13 13.81
CA VAL A 62 7.33 18.61 13.16
C VAL A 62 6.33 17.46 12.95
N PRO A 63 5.03 17.76 12.85
CA PRO A 63 3.95 16.76 12.77
C PRO A 63 4.20 15.57 11.83
N ASN A 64 4.71 15.81 10.63
CA ASN A 64 4.96 14.77 9.62
C ASN A 64 6.05 13.78 10.05
N GLY A 65 7.15 14.26 10.62
CA GLY A 65 8.20 13.39 11.17
C GLY A 65 7.77 12.69 12.45
N LEU A 66 6.99 13.37 13.31
CA LEU A 66 6.48 12.79 14.53
C LEU A 66 5.47 11.66 14.27
N SER A 67 4.65 11.75 13.21
CA SER A 67 3.70 10.69 12.83
C SER A 67 4.43 9.36 12.63
N VAL A 68 5.54 9.41 11.90
CA VAL A 68 6.38 8.23 11.63
C VAL A 68 7.02 7.68 12.91
N LEU A 69 7.52 8.54 13.82
CA LEU A 69 8.08 8.07 15.09
C LEU A 69 7.03 7.36 15.96
N ASP A 70 5.83 7.92 16.04
CA ASP A 70 4.73 7.32 16.80
C ASP A 70 4.29 5.97 16.23
N ASP A 71 4.24 5.82 14.91
CA ASP A 71 3.97 4.54 14.23
C ASP A 71 5.04 3.49 14.52
N LEU A 72 6.28 3.93 14.74
CA LEU A 72 7.40 3.09 15.17
C LEU A 72 7.45 2.87 16.70
N GLY A 73 6.49 3.41 17.45
CA GLY A 73 6.41 3.28 18.91
C GLY A 73 7.41 4.16 19.67
N VAL A 74 7.88 5.25 19.07
CA VAL A 74 8.85 6.20 19.63
C VAL A 74 8.13 7.50 20.01
N TYR A 75 7.86 7.71 21.30
CA TYR A 75 7.12 8.87 21.79
C TYR A 75 8.05 9.93 22.38
N ALA A 76 8.34 10.98 21.61
CA ALA A 76 9.37 11.97 21.97
C ALA A 76 9.06 12.75 23.26
N GLU A 77 7.79 12.91 23.61
CA GLU A 77 7.31 13.57 24.82
C GLU A 77 7.78 12.86 26.09
N GLU A 78 7.83 11.52 26.07
CA GLU A 78 8.32 10.71 27.20
C GLU A 78 9.81 10.99 27.48
N HIS A 79 10.54 11.49 26.48
CA HIS A 79 11.97 11.78 26.50
C HIS A 79 12.31 13.28 26.54
N GLY A 80 11.35 14.10 26.98
CA GLY A 80 11.58 15.50 27.32
C GLY A 80 11.50 16.48 26.16
N ALA A 81 10.85 16.09 25.05
CA ALA A 81 10.38 17.02 24.04
C ALA A 81 9.29 17.95 24.63
N ASN A 82 9.20 19.16 24.08
CA ASN A 82 8.26 20.19 24.51
C ASN A 82 7.32 20.53 23.38
N GLU A 83 6.02 20.49 23.64
CA GLU A 83 5.03 20.93 22.66
C GLU A 83 5.05 22.45 22.53
N ILE A 84 5.23 22.95 21.30
CA ILE A 84 5.21 24.39 21.02
C ILE A 84 3.80 24.97 21.17
N THR A 85 3.68 26.10 21.86
CA THR A 85 2.40 26.84 21.96
C THR A 85 2.29 27.92 20.89
N SER A 86 3.40 28.62 20.59
CA SER A 86 3.42 29.69 19.59
C SER A 86 4.79 29.90 18.95
N THR A 87 4.79 30.52 17.77
CA THR A 87 5.99 31.10 17.15
C THR A 87 5.87 32.62 17.15
N ARG A 88 6.91 33.30 17.61
CA ARG A 88 6.95 34.76 17.69
C ARG A 88 8.02 35.30 16.78
N LEU A 89 7.65 36.26 15.94
CA LEU A 89 8.55 36.97 15.03
C LEU A 89 8.81 38.35 15.60
N ARG A 90 10.08 38.72 15.73
CA ARG A 90 10.53 40.00 16.29
C ARG A 90 11.53 40.67 15.35
N LYS A 91 11.57 42.00 15.41
CA LYS A 91 12.72 42.76 14.91
C LYS A 91 13.89 42.59 15.89
N HIS A 92 15.11 42.82 15.41
CA HIS A 92 16.33 42.80 16.24
C HIS A 92 16.24 43.76 17.45
N SER A 93 15.42 44.83 17.35
CA SER A 93 15.12 45.77 18.43
C SER A 93 14.20 45.22 19.53
N GLY A 94 13.58 44.06 19.35
CA GLY A 94 12.64 43.45 20.30
C GLY A 94 11.17 43.70 20.04
N GLU A 95 10.83 44.58 19.10
CA GLU A 95 9.46 44.79 18.65
C GLU A 95 8.85 43.49 18.10
N ILE A 96 7.70 43.08 18.63
CA ILE A 96 6.96 41.91 18.13
C ILE A 96 6.26 42.30 16.84
N MET A 97 6.59 41.60 15.76
CA MET A 97 5.95 41.77 14.45
C MET A 97 4.68 40.92 14.37
N THR A 98 4.80 39.64 14.73
CA THR A 98 3.73 38.65 14.57
C THR A 98 3.85 37.58 15.65
N VAL A 99 2.70 37.08 16.12
CA VAL A 99 2.61 35.85 16.92
C VAL A 99 1.72 34.86 16.18
N ILE A 100 2.23 33.66 15.96
CA ILE A 100 1.54 32.55 15.34
C ILE A 100 1.17 31.59 16.47
N ASP A 101 -0.12 31.45 16.74
CA ASP A 101 -0.63 30.47 17.70
C ASP A 101 -0.68 29.07 17.05
N HIS A 102 -0.06 28.10 17.72
CA HIS A 102 -0.08 26.69 17.32
C HIS A 102 -1.12 25.87 18.11
N THR A 103 -1.62 26.38 19.25
CA THR A 103 -2.61 25.66 20.06
C THR A 103 -3.96 25.52 19.33
N SER A 104 -4.41 26.58 18.64
CA SER A 104 -5.60 26.53 17.78
C SER A 104 -5.44 25.68 16.51
N ARG A 105 -4.20 25.32 16.15
CA ARG A 105 -3.89 24.53 14.95
C ARG A 105 -3.74 23.03 15.22
N ARG A 106 -3.81 22.59 16.48
CA ARG A 106 -3.70 21.18 16.87
C ARG A 106 -4.64 20.26 16.10
N SER A 107 -5.89 20.68 15.88
CA SER A 107 -6.88 19.87 15.15
C SER A 107 -6.63 19.75 13.65
N ARG A 108 -5.67 20.49 13.09
CA ARG A 108 -5.35 20.45 11.64
C ARG A 108 -4.38 19.32 11.28
N PHE A 109 -3.59 18.83 12.23
CA PHE A 109 -2.52 17.85 11.99
C PHE A 109 -2.74 16.62 12.87
N GLN A 110 -2.26 15.47 12.41
CA GLN A 110 -2.38 14.22 13.19
C GLN A 110 -1.56 14.26 14.48
N LYS A 111 -0.47 15.03 14.49
CA LYS A 111 0.49 15.14 15.58
C LYS A 111 0.80 16.59 15.89
N ASN A 112 1.22 16.84 17.14
CA ASN A 112 1.64 18.16 17.57
C ASN A 112 3.06 18.48 17.09
N TRP A 113 3.46 19.75 17.14
CA TRP A 113 4.84 20.16 16.86
C TRP A 113 5.63 20.21 18.16
N LEU A 114 6.70 19.41 18.24
CA LEU A 114 7.57 19.35 19.40
C LEU A 114 8.97 19.94 19.15
N LEU A 115 9.61 20.35 20.24
CA LEU A 115 10.97 20.85 20.32
C LEU A 115 11.77 19.96 21.28
N THR A 116 12.86 19.35 20.81
CA THR A 116 13.63 18.38 21.60
C THR A 116 15.12 18.64 21.55
N HIS A 117 15.83 18.16 22.57
CA HIS A 117 17.29 18.17 22.57
C HIS A 117 17.76 17.07 21.62
N ARG A 118 18.63 17.39 20.65
CA ARG A 118 19.01 16.44 19.60
C ARG A 118 19.65 15.17 20.18
N ALA A 119 20.52 15.32 21.18
CA ALA A 119 21.17 14.16 21.81
C ALA A 119 20.18 13.27 22.58
N HIS A 120 19.12 13.82 23.17
CA HIS A 120 18.12 13.01 23.86
C HIS A 120 17.29 12.19 22.86
N LEU A 121 16.89 12.82 21.74
CA LEU A 121 16.21 12.12 20.66
C LEU A 121 17.09 11.00 20.08
N HIS A 122 18.35 11.31 19.79
CA HIS A 122 19.32 10.34 19.29
C HIS A 122 19.55 9.18 20.27
N GLU A 123 19.77 9.47 21.55
CA GLU A 123 19.95 8.44 22.56
C GLU A 123 18.73 7.54 22.70
N HIS A 124 17.53 8.12 22.64
CA HIS A 124 16.29 7.37 22.70
C HIS A 124 16.10 6.47 21.47
N LEU A 125 16.26 7.02 20.25
CA LEU A 125 16.20 6.23 19.02
C LEU A 125 17.21 5.07 19.04
N LYS A 126 18.44 5.33 19.51
CA LYS A 126 19.48 4.31 19.68
C LYS A 126 19.04 3.23 20.67
N ALA A 127 18.51 3.64 21.82
CA ALA A 127 17.99 2.71 22.83
C ALA A 127 16.87 1.82 22.25
N VAL A 128 15.90 2.40 21.52
CA VAL A 128 14.84 1.64 20.87
C VAL A 128 15.37 0.72 19.77
N ALA A 129 16.32 1.16 18.95
CA ALA A 129 16.90 0.34 17.88
C ALA A 129 17.66 -0.89 18.44
N THR A 130 18.30 -0.74 19.60
CA THR A 130 19.20 -1.76 20.20
C THR A 130 18.57 -2.54 21.35
N SER A 131 17.38 -2.15 21.81
CA SER A 131 16.71 -2.82 22.93
C SER A 131 16.34 -4.27 22.58
N PRO A 132 16.53 -5.24 23.50
CA PRO A 132 15.98 -6.59 23.35
C PRO A 132 14.46 -6.59 23.25
N ASP A 133 13.79 -5.58 23.81
CA ASP A 133 12.34 -5.43 23.78
C ASP A 133 11.88 -4.83 22.43
N GLY A 134 10.68 -5.19 22.00
CA GLY A 134 10.08 -4.74 20.75
C GLY A 134 9.96 -5.84 19.69
N LEU A 135 9.27 -5.54 18.59
CA LEU A 135 9.02 -6.50 17.52
C LEU A 135 10.27 -6.67 16.64
N GLY A 136 10.71 -7.92 16.44
CA GLY A 136 11.87 -8.25 15.62
C GLY A 136 13.20 -8.27 16.38
N THR A 137 14.30 -8.36 15.64
CA THR A 137 15.65 -8.53 16.19
C THR A 137 16.29 -7.17 16.47
N PRO A 138 16.91 -6.96 17.65
CA PRO A 138 17.63 -5.73 17.95
C PRO A 138 18.76 -5.48 16.95
N ALA A 139 18.98 -4.21 16.60
CA ALA A 139 20.09 -3.84 15.73
C ALA A 139 21.44 -4.04 16.43
N GLN A 140 22.43 -4.58 15.72
CA GLN A 140 23.80 -4.66 16.21
C GLN A 140 24.55 -3.38 15.86
N LEU A 141 24.80 -2.53 16.86
CA LEU A 141 25.50 -1.25 16.69
C LEU A 141 27.02 -1.42 16.84
N LEU A 142 27.75 -1.20 15.76
CA LEU A 142 29.20 -1.31 15.65
C LEU A 142 29.82 0.09 15.61
N CYS A 143 30.26 0.58 16.77
CA CYS A 143 30.93 1.89 16.90
C CYS A 143 32.41 1.82 16.52
N SER A 144 33.02 2.97 16.21
CA SER A 144 34.40 3.05 15.69
C SER A 144 34.62 2.24 14.40
N SER A 145 33.56 1.97 13.64
CA SER A 145 33.61 1.16 12.42
C SER A 145 33.34 2.07 11.23
N LYS A 146 34.39 2.74 10.75
CA LYS A 146 34.30 3.64 9.60
C LYS A 146 34.16 2.85 8.30
N VAL A 147 33.04 3.01 7.60
CA VAL A 147 32.92 2.61 6.19
C VAL A 147 33.65 3.62 5.32
N GLN A 148 34.51 3.15 4.42
CA GLN A 148 35.29 3.98 3.50
C GLN A 148 34.72 3.99 2.09
N ARG A 149 34.09 2.88 1.67
CA ARG A 149 33.55 2.71 0.32
C ARG A 149 32.41 1.70 0.35
N VAL A 150 31.50 1.81 -0.62
CA VAL A 150 30.45 0.82 -0.86
C VAL A 150 30.49 0.33 -2.32
N ASP A 151 30.04 -0.90 -2.56
CA ASP A 151 29.65 -1.43 -3.87
C ASP A 151 28.15 -1.67 -3.85
N ALA A 152 27.40 -0.69 -4.37
CA ALA A 152 25.95 -0.68 -4.33
C ALA A 152 25.30 -1.83 -5.13
N LYS A 153 25.96 -2.37 -6.16
CA LYS A 153 25.41 -3.47 -6.96
C LYS A 153 25.57 -4.81 -6.25
N LYS A 154 26.72 -5.02 -5.58
CA LYS A 154 27.02 -6.26 -4.87
C LYS A 154 26.52 -6.27 -3.41
N GLY A 155 26.14 -5.12 -2.87
CA GLY A 155 25.74 -4.98 -1.47
C GLY A 155 26.93 -5.10 -0.51
N ILE A 156 28.12 -4.64 -0.91
CA ILE A 156 29.35 -4.75 -0.11
C ILE A 156 29.71 -3.40 0.49
N VAL A 157 30.06 -3.37 1.78
CA VAL A 157 30.72 -2.23 2.45
C VAL A 157 32.17 -2.56 2.75
N TYR A 158 33.07 -1.59 2.59
CA TYR A 158 34.50 -1.72 2.85
C TYR A 158 34.86 -0.86 4.05
N LEU A 159 35.38 -1.49 5.11
CA LEU A 159 35.70 -0.87 6.38
C LEU A 159 37.14 -0.32 6.40
N GLY A 160 37.38 0.63 7.30
CA GLY A 160 38.66 1.33 7.39
C GLY A 160 39.83 0.51 7.91
N ASP A 161 39.58 -0.67 8.46
CA ASP A 161 40.57 -1.66 8.87
C ASP A 161 40.90 -2.68 7.76
N GLY A 162 40.28 -2.53 6.57
CA GLY A 162 40.45 -3.42 5.43
C GLY A 162 39.48 -4.60 5.38
N GLN A 163 38.62 -4.77 6.40
CA GLN A 163 37.55 -5.76 6.35
C GLN A 163 36.43 -5.34 5.38
N GLN A 164 35.61 -6.30 4.98
CA GLN A 164 34.43 -6.06 4.15
C GLN A 164 33.27 -6.89 4.68
N ASP A 165 32.08 -6.33 4.58
CA ASP A 165 30.83 -7.02 4.91
C ASP A 165 29.86 -6.92 3.74
N GLN A 166 28.99 -7.92 3.60
CA GLN A 166 28.02 -8.01 2.52
C GLN A 166 26.60 -8.17 3.09
N GLY A 167 25.68 -7.38 2.54
CA GLY A 167 24.26 -7.45 2.85
C GLY A 167 23.42 -7.54 1.57
N ASP A 168 22.16 -7.92 1.76
CA ASP A 168 21.14 -7.87 0.70
C ASP A 168 20.74 -6.42 0.39
N VAL A 169 20.88 -5.53 1.38
CA VAL A 169 20.55 -4.10 1.33
C VAL A 169 21.61 -3.27 2.07
N ILE A 170 21.95 -2.10 1.52
CA ILE A 170 22.73 -1.05 2.19
C ILE A 170 21.86 0.20 2.34
N ILE A 171 21.77 0.75 3.55
CA ILE A 171 21.16 2.06 3.83
C ILE A 171 22.29 3.04 4.17
N GLY A 172 22.56 4.00 3.26
CA GLY A 172 23.53 5.06 3.48
C GLY A 172 22.92 6.21 4.29
N ALA A 173 23.25 6.28 5.57
CA ALA A 173 22.80 7.29 6.54
C ALA A 173 24.00 8.08 7.13
N ASP A 174 25.08 8.21 6.35
CA ASP A 174 26.40 8.70 6.74
C ASP A 174 26.57 10.22 6.63
N GLY A 175 25.44 10.93 6.52
CA GLY A 175 25.35 12.38 6.63
C GLY A 175 25.91 13.15 5.43
N VAL A 176 26.06 14.46 5.60
CA VAL A 176 26.44 15.38 4.52
C VAL A 176 27.76 15.00 3.82
N HIS A 177 28.72 14.41 4.53
CA HIS A 177 30.00 13.94 3.98
C HIS A 177 29.98 12.47 3.53
N SER A 178 28.81 11.99 3.11
CA SER A 178 28.56 10.59 2.72
C SER A 178 29.60 10.01 1.76
N VAL A 179 30.13 8.84 2.13
CA VAL A 179 30.90 7.97 1.23
C VAL A 179 29.97 7.08 0.39
N CYS A 180 28.76 6.81 0.89
CA CYS A 180 27.74 6.04 0.17
C CYS A 180 27.26 6.78 -1.09
N ARG A 181 27.18 8.11 -1.03
CA ARG A 181 26.75 8.97 -2.13
C ARG A 181 27.61 8.81 -3.39
N ALA A 182 28.87 8.45 -3.25
CA ALA A 182 29.76 8.17 -4.37
C ALA A 182 29.32 6.99 -5.25
N SER A 183 28.38 6.17 -4.78
CA SER A 183 27.81 5.07 -5.56
C SER A 183 26.51 5.42 -6.28
N ILE A 184 26.04 6.67 -6.27
CA ILE A 184 24.77 7.05 -6.92
C ILE A 184 24.98 7.48 -8.37
N CYS A 185 25.92 8.40 -8.63
CA CYS A 185 26.20 8.97 -9.96
C CYS A 185 27.70 9.23 -10.11
N ASP A 186 28.18 9.38 -11.36
CA ASP A 186 29.60 9.57 -11.64
C ASP A 186 30.07 10.98 -11.25
N ASP A 187 29.26 12.01 -11.53
CA ASP A 187 29.48 13.39 -11.08
C ASP A 187 28.79 13.58 -9.74
N VAL A 188 29.50 13.23 -8.66
CA VAL A 188 28.96 13.20 -7.30
C VAL A 188 28.89 14.63 -6.74
N PRO A 189 27.70 15.15 -6.37
CA PRO A 189 27.57 16.42 -5.69
C PRO A 189 28.44 16.50 -4.43
N VAL A 190 29.23 17.57 -4.36
CA VAL A 190 30.08 17.88 -3.20
C VAL A 190 29.40 18.96 -2.35
N PRO A 191 29.25 18.75 -1.03
CA PRO A 191 28.75 19.78 -0.14
C PRO A 191 29.67 21.00 -0.14
N HIS A 192 29.07 22.19 -0.15
CA HIS A 192 29.76 23.47 -0.13
C HIS A 192 29.10 24.41 0.88
N GLY A 193 29.84 25.39 1.38
CA GLY A 193 29.26 26.41 2.26
C GLY A 193 28.25 27.28 1.51
N SER A 194 27.14 27.61 2.17
CA SER A 194 26.19 28.62 1.69
C SER A 194 26.70 30.02 2.01
N LYS A 195 25.89 31.05 1.75
CA LYS A 195 26.24 32.44 2.09
C LYS A 195 26.25 32.72 3.60
N ASP A 196 25.76 31.79 4.43
CA ASP A 196 25.52 32.02 5.84
C ASP A 196 26.30 31.03 6.71
N ASN A 197 26.80 31.52 7.84
CA ASN A 197 27.33 30.73 8.95
C ASN A 197 26.40 30.87 10.17
N ALA A 198 26.54 29.96 11.14
CA ALA A 198 25.77 30.03 12.38
C ALA A 198 26.62 29.81 13.63
N PHE A 199 26.36 30.59 14.68
CA PHE A 199 26.70 30.17 16.04
C PHE A 199 25.55 29.32 16.58
N ARG A 200 25.89 28.21 17.25
CA ARG A 200 24.92 27.35 17.94
C ARG A 200 25.41 27.08 19.34
N PHE A 201 24.53 27.30 20.31
CA PHE A 201 24.84 27.06 21.71
C PHE A 201 23.56 26.90 22.53
N LEU A 202 23.74 26.39 23.74
CA LEU A 202 22.69 26.14 24.71
C LEU A 202 22.95 27.01 25.95
N ILE A 203 21.90 27.54 26.55
CA ILE A 203 21.98 28.26 27.83
C ILE A 203 20.93 27.69 28.77
N SER A 204 21.27 27.55 30.05
CA SER A 204 20.30 27.18 31.09
C SER A 204 19.19 28.23 31.15
N ARG A 205 17.94 27.78 31.16
CA ARG A 205 16.80 28.67 31.36
C ARG A 205 16.87 29.35 32.73
N GLU A 206 17.37 28.65 33.74
CA GLU A 206 17.54 29.17 35.10
C GLU A 206 18.53 30.33 35.15
N ASP A 207 19.65 30.24 34.43
CA ASP A 207 20.67 31.30 34.38
C ASP A 207 20.09 32.58 33.77
N ILE A 208 19.36 32.45 32.65
CA ILE A 208 18.68 33.58 31.99
C ILE A 208 17.58 34.17 32.88
N GLN A 209 16.86 33.33 33.62
CA GLN A 209 15.78 33.76 34.51
C GLN A 209 16.31 34.46 35.77
N SER A 210 17.49 34.07 36.25
CA SER A 210 18.11 34.60 37.46
C SER A 210 18.79 35.96 37.26
N ASP A 211 19.14 36.31 36.00
CA ASP A 211 19.69 37.62 35.66
C ASP A 211 18.55 38.66 35.43
N PRO A 212 18.50 39.75 36.21
CA PRO A 212 17.45 40.77 36.09
C PRO A 212 17.33 41.42 34.71
N GLU A 213 18.41 41.47 33.93
CA GLU A 213 18.43 42.08 32.60
C GLU A 213 17.84 41.16 31.51
N THR A 214 17.79 39.84 31.76
CA THR A 214 17.30 38.86 30.78
C THR A 214 16.03 38.13 31.21
N ALA A 215 15.66 38.18 32.49
CA ALA A 215 14.51 37.48 33.06
C ALA A 215 13.20 37.73 32.28
N ALA A 216 12.97 38.96 31.82
CA ALA A 216 11.78 39.33 31.05
C ALA A 216 11.69 38.66 29.66
N GLN A 217 12.79 38.10 29.14
CA GLN A 217 12.82 37.40 27.86
C GLN A 217 12.47 35.90 27.98
N VAL A 218 12.45 35.36 29.20
CA VAL A 218 12.07 33.97 29.44
C VAL A 218 10.55 33.84 29.37
N ASN A 219 10.06 33.16 28.33
CA ASN A 219 8.61 32.97 28.17
C ASN A 219 8.10 31.89 29.13
N PRO A 220 6.98 32.13 29.84
CA PRO A 220 6.36 31.09 30.67
C PRO A 220 5.86 29.92 29.81
N GLU A 221 5.41 30.19 28.58
CA GLU A 221 5.00 29.18 27.61
C GLU A 221 6.16 28.67 26.74
N ILE A 222 5.90 27.60 25.98
CA ILE A 222 6.85 26.99 25.05
C ILE A 222 6.81 27.73 23.71
N VAL A 223 7.63 28.77 23.58
CA VAL A 223 7.65 29.66 22.41
C VAL A 223 8.90 29.43 21.55
N PHE A 224 8.72 29.36 20.23
CA PHE A 224 9.81 29.54 19.27
C PHE A 224 9.95 31.02 18.91
N ASP A 225 11.03 31.66 19.34
CA ASP A 225 11.26 33.09 19.14
C ASP A 225 12.28 33.32 18.01
N LEU A 226 11.89 34.13 17.03
CA LEU A 226 12.68 34.43 15.85
C LEU A 226 12.91 35.94 15.75
N TRP A 227 14.16 36.35 15.88
CA TRP A 227 14.60 37.73 15.83
C TRP A 227 15.28 38.02 14.50
N TYR A 228 14.84 39.06 13.81
CA TYR A 228 15.33 39.44 12.47
C TYR A 228 16.00 40.82 12.47
N ALA A 229 17.22 40.87 11.97
CA ALA A 229 17.81 42.07 11.38
C ALA A 229 17.70 42.01 9.85
N SER A 230 18.33 42.94 9.14
CA SER A 230 18.37 42.96 7.68
C SER A 230 19.05 41.73 7.06
N ASP A 231 20.09 41.21 7.71
CA ASP A 231 20.99 40.16 7.20
C ASP A 231 21.37 39.12 8.27
N ARG A 232 20.84 39.24 9.50
CA ARG A 232 21.11 38.33 10.62
C ARG A 232 19.82 37.85 11.24
N LYS A 233 19.86 36.63 11.79
CA LYS A 233 18.72 36.00 12.46
C LYS A 233 19.16 35.34 13.76
N VAL A 234 18.35 35.47 14.81
CA VAL A 234 18.53 34.70 16.05
C VAL A 234 17.26 33.89 16.33
N ALA A 235 17.42 32.58 16.36
CA ALA A 235 16.37 31.63 16.70
C ALA A 235 16.59 31.11 18.13
N ILE A 236 15.57 31.26 18.98
CA ILE A 236 15.60 30.85 20.39
C ILE A 236 14.40 29.96 20.67
N TYR A 237 14.62 28.77 21.20
CA TYR A 237 13.53 27.89 21.60
C TYR A 237 13.93 26.91 22.70
N PRO A 238 12.99 26.51 23.58
CA PRO A 238 13.28 25.62 24.68
C PRO A 238 13.41 24.16 24.25
N CYS A 239 14.23 23.41 24.97
CA CYS A 239 14.36 21.97 24.89
C CYS A 239 14.53 21.37 26.30
N ALA A 240 14.65 20.03 26.40
CA ALA A 240 14.90 19.30 27.65
C ALA A 240 13.91 19.66 28.78
N LYS A 241 12.61 19.41 28.57
CA LYS A 241 11.52 19.79 29.51
C LYS A 241 11.56 21.26 29.91
N ASN A 242 11.81 22.12 28.93
CA ASN A 242 11.85 23.57 29.08
C ASN A 242 12.94 24.06 30.07
N LYS A 243 14.04 23.31 30.26
CA LYS A 243 15.13 23.69 31.16
C LYS A 243 16.31 24.35 30.45
N ILE A 244 16.42 24.17 29.14
CA ILE A 244 17.53 24.66 28.33
C ILE A 244 16.95 25.44 27.16
N LEU A 245 17.53 26.60 26.83
CA LEU A 245 17.21 27.35 25.62
C LEU A 245 18.30 27.12 24.57
N ASN A 246 17.86 26.74 23.37
CA ASN A 246 18.71 26.59 22.21
C ASN A 246 18.77 27.90 21.43
N PHE A 247 19.99 28.34 21.09
CA PHE A 247 20.25 29.51 20.28
C PHE A 247 20.86 29.09 18.94
N VAL A 248 20.31 29.60 17.85
CA VAL A 248 20.91 29.55 16.52
C VAL A 248 21.00 30.96 15.97
N CYS A 249 22.22 31.46 15.85
CA CYS A 249 22.53 32.82 15.43
C CYS A 249 23.14 32.76 14.03
N ILE A 250 22.31 32.99 13.01
CA ILE A 250 22.68 32.97 11.59
C ILE A 250 23.14 34.36 11.15
N HIS A 251 24.25 34.41 10.42
CA HIS A 251 24.89 35.63 9.93
C HIS A 251 25.63 35.36 8.60
N PRO A 252 25.92 36.39 7.80
CA PRO A 252 26.68 36.23 6.56
C PRO A 252 28.05 35.61 6.83
N ALA A 253 28.42 34.60 6.04
CA ALA A 253 29.64 33.82 6.22
C ALA A 253 30.91 34.69 6.12
N GLU A 254 30.85 35.80 5.39
CA GLU A 254 31.93 36.79 5.28
C GLU A 254 32.40 37.31 6.64
N LEU A 255 31.50 37.42 7.62
CA LEU A 255 31.81 37.99 8.94
C LEU A 255 32.64 37.05 9.82
N THR A 256 32.70 35.77 9.49
CA THR A 256 33.43 34.75 10.25
C THR A 256 34.42 33.96 9.40
N ARG A 257 34.60 34.33 8.13
CA ARG A 257 35.45 33.63 7.16
C ARG A 257 36.90 33.45 7.64
N ASP A 258 37.47 34.49 8.24
CA ASP A 258 38.87 34.49 8.70
C ASP A 258 39.02 34.06 10.17
N HIS A 259 37.93 33.58 10.79
CA HIS A 259 37.84 33.28 12.22
C HIS A 259 37.35 31.86 12.52
N VAL A 260 37.39 30.95 11.54
CA VAL A 260 36.89 29.57 11.70
C VAL A 260 37.65 28.79 12.78
N ASP A 261 38.93 29.12 13.00
CA ASP A 261 39.79 28.52 14.03
C ASP A 261 39.79 29.31 15.37
N ALA A 262 38.97 30.37 15.47
CA ALA A 262 38.86 31.11 16.73
C ALA A 262 38.07 30.28 17.75
N GLU A 263 38.57 30.22 18.99
CA GLU A 263 37.97 29.44 20.07
C GLU A 263 37.86 30.27 21.35
N GLY A 264 37.05 29.78 22.29
CA GLY A 264 36.97 30.36 23.62
C GLY A 264 36.50 31.80 23.57
N GLU A 265 37.18 32.64 24.33
CA GLU A 265 36.69 33.99 24.60
C GLU A 265 36.73 34.92 23.40
N THR A 266 37.73 34.75 22.53
CA THR A 266 37.82 35.45 21.24
C THR A 266 36.57 35.22 20.40
N LEU A 267 36.04 33.99 20.41
CA LEU A 267 34.85 33.64 19.64
C LEU A 267 33.58 34.25 20.26
N ARG A 268 33.50 34.34 21.59
CA ARG A 268 32.41 35.01 22.28
C ARG A 268 32.41 36.52 22.01
N GLU A 269 33.58 37.15 22.01
CA GLU A 269 33.73 38.56 21.64
C GLU A 269 33.30 38.81 20.19
N LEU A 270 33.69 37.93 19.26
CA LEU A 270 33.25 38.00 17.87
C LEU A 270 31.73 37.84 17.72
N LEU A 271 31.11 36.88 18.44
CA LEU A 271 29.66 36.74 18.52
C LEU A 271 29.00 38.06 18.96
N LEU A 272 29.47 38.66 20.06
CA LEU A 272 28.89 39.90 20.57
C LEU A 272 29.06 41.07 19.59
N SER A 273 30.20 41.17 18.91
CA SER A 273 30.44 42.18 17.87
C SER A 273 29.51 42.00 16.67
N ILE A 274 29.35 40.78 16.15
CA ILE A 274 28.47 40.51 15.01
C ILE A 274 27.02 40.89 15.33
N TYR A 275 26.58 40.72 16.58
CA TYR A 275 25.19 40.95 16.98
C TYR A 275 24.97 42.27 17.74
N GLU A 276 25.93 43.20 17.76
CA GLU A 276 25.90 44.44 18.58
C GLU A 276 24.62 45.30 18.42
N GLY A 277 23.95 45.23 17.27
CA GLY A 277 22.70 45.95 17.00
C GLY A 277 21.43 45.27 17.53
N PHE A 278 21.52 44.07 18.14
CA PHE A 278 20.39 43.37 18.72
C PHE A 278 20.03 43.91 20.10
N HIS A 279 18.79 43.67 20.53
CA HIS A 279 18.26 44.11 21.81
C HIS A 279 19.21 43.75 22.98
N PRO A 280 19.44 44.66 23.95
CA PRO A 280 20.43 44.46 25.01
C PRO A 280 20.31 43.14 25.77
N ALA A 281 19.09 42.68 26.04
CA ALA A 281 18.86 41.38 26.69
C ALA A 281 19.37 40.19 25.86
N ILE A 282 19.33 40.25 24.52
CA ILE A 282 19.85 39.20 23.64
C ILE A 282 21.38 39.16 23.70
N LEU A 283 22.03 40.33 23.68
CA LEU A 283 23.48 40.44 23.88
C LEU A 283 23.90 39.93 25.26
N ARG A 284 23.13 40.26 26.29
CA ARG A 284 23.37 39.78 27.66
C ARG A 284 23.26 38.26 27.74
N MET A 285 22.25 37.66 27.11
CA MET A 285 22.13 36.20 26.99
C MET A 285 23.32 35.59 26.23
N MET A 286 23.72 36.16 25.08
CA MET A 286 24.89 35.69 24.32
C MET A 286 26.18 35.71 25.15
N LYS A 287 26.32 36.65 26.09
CA LYS A 287 27.48 36.71 27.00
C LYS A 287 27.50 35.57 28.03
N MET A 288 26.35 34.95 28.33
CA MET A 288 26.25 33.81 29.26
C MET A 288 26.73 32.50 28.64
N VAL A 289 26.96 32.45 27.32
CA VAL A 289 27.41 31.23 26.65
C VAL A 289 28.75 30.76 27.24
N ASP A 290 28.86 29.45 27.43
CA ASP A 290 30.14 28.80 27.70
C ASP A 290 31.02 28.90 26.45
N ALA A 291 32.04 29.75 26.55
CA ALA A 291 32.98 30.03 25.48
C ALA A 291 33.76 28.78 25.04
N SER A 292 33.96 27.79 25.93
CA SER A 292 34.71 26.57 25.62
C SER A 292 33.96 25.64 24.64
N GLY A 293 32.64 25.72 24.61
CA GLY A 293 31.78 24.92 23.72
C GLY A 293 31.30 25.68 22.46
N LEU A 294 31.59 26.98 22.35
CA LEU A 294 31.13 27.81 21.24
C LEU A 294 31.91 27.48 19.96
N LYS A 295 31.20 27.37 18.84
CA LYS A 295 31.77 27.07 17.50
C LYS A 295 31.02 27.83 16.41
N ILE A 296 31.72 28.11 15.31
CA ILE A 296 31.11 28.55 14.05
C ILE A 296 30.74 27.31 13.25
N TRP A 297 29.49 27.26 12.80
CA TRP A 297 28.94 26.19 11.98
C TRP A 297 28.67 26.72 10.58
N PRO A 298 29.47 26.31 9.57
CA PRO A 298 29.13 26.55 8.18
C PRO A 298 27.80 25.89 7.84
N LEU A 299 26.88 26.64 7.22
CA LEU A 299 25.66 26.05 6.70
C LEU A 299 25.99 25.45 5.34
N LEU A 300 25.92 24.13 5.24
CA LEU A 300 26.28 23.41 4.03
C LEU A 300 25.06 23.22 3.13
N ASP A 301 25.27 23.41 1.84
CA ASP A 301 24.34 23.06 0.77
C ASP A 301 25.03 22.09 -0.20
N MET A 302 24.25 21.41 -1.04
CA MET A 302 24.72 20.45 -2.02
C MET A 302 23.71 20.38 -3.15
N SER A 303 24.16 20.40 -4.41
CA SER A 303 23.26 20.19 -5.55
C SER A 303 22.46 18.89 -5.40
N THR A 304 21.26 18.89 -5.98
CA THR A 304 20.34 17.75 -5.91
C THR A 304 20.98 16.53 -6.58
N LEU A 305 20.81 15.36 -5.96
CA LEU A 305 21.14 14.09 -6.60
C LEU A 305 20.10 13.78 -7.68
N PRO A 306 20.41 12.97 -8.70
CA PRO A 306 19.42 12.54 -9.69
C PRO A 306 18.45 11.46 -9.19
N ARG A 307 18.79 10.78 -8.09
CA ARG A 307 18.03 9.72 -7.41
C ARG A 307 18.68 9.41 -6.06
N TYR A 308 17.98 8.71 -5.19
CA TYR A 308 18.46 8.30 -3.87
C TYR A 308 18.77 6.80 -3.76
N ASN A 309 18.59 6.02 -4.83
CA ASN A 309 18.91 4.60 -4.84
C ASN A 309 19.86 4.20 -5.99
N ASN A 310 20.59 3.10 -5.80
CA ASN A 310 21.31 2.40 -6.86
C ASN A 310 21.49 0.93 -6.49
N GLY A 311 20.92 0.00 -7.27
CA GLY A 311 21.02 -1.43 -6.97
C GLY A 311 20.47 -1.75 -5.58
N ARG A 312 21.34 -2.21 -4.69
CA ARG A 312 21.03 -2.58 -3.29
C ARG A 312 21.24 -1.44 -2.29
N LEU A 313 21.66 -0.25 -2.75
CA LEU A 313 21.88 0.94 -1.91
C LEU A 313 20.70 1.90 -1.98
N ALA A 314 20.28 2.43 -0.82
CA ALA A 314 19.46 3.63 -0.71
C ALA A 314 20.08 4.63 0.27
N LEU A 315 20.02 5.92 -0.07
CA LEU A 315 20.47 7.01 0.78
C LEU A 315 19.28 7.61 1.56
N VAL A 316 19.52 7.98 2.82
CA VAL A 316 18.52 8.57 3.73
C VAL A 316 19.10 9.80 4.45
N GLY A 317 18.27 10.81 4.69
CA GLY A 317 18.67 12.05 5.36
C GLY A 317 19.77 12.81 4.60
N ASP A 318 20.68 13.45 5.34
CA ASP A 318 21.71 14.35 4.78
C ASP A 318 22.70 13.66 3.80
N SER A 319 22.76 12.33 3.75
CA SER A 319 23.53 11.63 2.71
C SER A 319 22.90 11.82 1.33
N ALA A 320 21.57 11.92 1.29
CA ALA A 320 20.74 12.11 0.09
C ALA A 320 20.41 13.59 -0.17
N HIS A 321 19.92 14.29 0.85
CA HIS A 321 19.29 15.61 0.72
C HIS A 321 19.62 16.55 1.90
N PRO A 322 20.87 17.02 2.04
CA PRO A 322 21.22 17.97 3.08
C PRO A 322 20.47 19.29 2.88
N PHE A 323 19.96 19.87 3.97
CA PHE A 323 19.17 21.10 3.93
C PHE A 323 19.81 22.25 4.69
N LEU A 324 19.55 23.46 4.19
CA LEU A 324 19.74 24.66 4.98
C LEU A 324 18.68 24.74 6.11
N PRO A 325 19.03 25.25 7.30
CA PRO A 325 18.20 25.12 8.51
C PRO A 325 17.04 26.12 8.58
N HIS A 326 16.35 26.37 7.46
CA HIS A 326 15.33 27.42 7.37
C HIS A 326 13.88 26.93 7.53
N LEU A 327 13.60 25.65 7.29
CA LEU A 327 12.24 25.07 7.34
C LEU A 327 12.01 24.06 8.47
N ALA A 328 13.04 23.76 9.28
CA ALA A 328 12.96 22.78 10.36
C ALA A 328 12.54 21.36 9.91
N GLN A 329 12.83 20.99 8.65
CA GLN A 329 12.42 19.73 8.03
C GLN A 329 13.54 18.66 7.97
N GLY A 330 14.82 18.99 8.17
CA GLY A 330 15.92 18.02 7.98
C GLY A 330 15.77 16.72 8.77
N GLY A 331 15.56 16.84 10.09
CA GLY A 331 15.30 15.66 10.93
C GLY A 331 14.03 14.92 10.53
N ALA A 332 12.96 15.64 10.24
CA ALA A 332 11.68 15.04 9.86
C ALA A 332 11.74 14.29 8.53
N MET A 333 12.43 14.83 7.52
CA MET A 333 12.61 14.16 6.23
C MET A 333 13.50 12.92 6.37
N ALA A 334 14.55 12.97 7.18
CA ALA A 334 15.37 11.79 7.49
C ALA A 334 14.57 10.70 8.23
N ILE A 335 13.63 11.09 9.10
CA ILE A 335 12.71 10.17 9.77
C ILE A 335 11.70 9.58 8.77
N GLU A 336 11.08 10.42 7.92
CA GLU A 336 10.20 9.97 6.85
C GLU A 336 10.90 8.96 5.93
N ASP A 337 12.17 9.19 5.58
CA ASP A 337 12.96 8.23 4.79
C ASP A 337 13.09 6.88 5.49
N GLY A 338 13.44 6.87 6.79
CA GLY A 338 13.56 5.64 7.58
C GLY A 338 12.24 4.87 7.66
N GLY A 339 11.12 5.57 7.84
CA GLY A 339 9.78 4.99 7.82
C GLY A 339 9.41 4.39 6.45
N SER A 340 9.64 5.14 5.37
CA SER A 340 9.41 4.68 3.99
C SER A 340 10.23 3.43 3.66
N ILE A 341 11.51 3.39 4.06
CA ILE A 341 12.37 2.21 3.92
C ILE A 341 11.77 1.00 4.65
N GLY A 342 11.27 1.18 5.88
CA GLY A 342 10.59 0.13 6.64
C GLY A 342 9.38 -0.47 5.92
N VAL A 343 8.59 0.39 5.25
CA VAL A 343 7.44 -0.05 4.44
C VAL A 343 7.90 -0.83 3.21
N MET A 344 8.87 -0.29 2.45
CA MET A 344 9.33 -0.89 1.19
C MET A 344 10.04 -2.23 1.38
N LEU A 345 10.69 -2.41 2.52
CA LEU A 345 11.45 -3.62 2.88
C LEU A 345 10.80 -4.37 4.05
N SER A 346 9.47 -4.49 4.03
CA SER A 346 8.72 -5.27 5.02
C SER A 346 9.09 -6.76 5.01
N LYS A 347 8.77 -7.47 6.10
CA LYS A 347 9.11 -8.89 6.26
C LYS A 347 8.57 -9.73 5.09
N GLY A 348 9.41 -10.62 4.54
CA GLY A 348 9.07 -11.49 3.42
C GLY A 348 9.50 -11.00 2.04
N VAL A 349 10.12 -9.80 1.95
CA VAL A 349 10.81 -9.36 0.74
C VAL A 349 12.04 -10.22 0.50
N THR A 350 12.21 -10.70 -0.74
CA THR A 350 13.38 -11.48 -1.15
C THR A 350 14.55 -10.58 -1.59
N PRO A 351 15.81 -11.04 -1.51
CA PRO A 351 16.96 -10.26 -1.97
C PRO A 351 16.88 -9.80 -3.44
N ASP A 352 16.18 -10.53 -4.31
CA ASP A 352 16.02 -10.18 -5.72
C ASP A 352 15.00 -9.04 -5.94
N GLU A 353 14.06 -8.86 -5.02
CA GLU A 353 13.09 -7.76 -5.07
C GLU A 353 13.67 -6.44 -4.57
N VAL A 354 14.76 -6.46 -3.80
CA VAL A 354 15.36 -5.28 -3.17
C VAL A 354 15.54 -4.10 -4.13
N PRO A 355 16.18 -4.24 -5.32
CA PRO A 355 16.40 -3.09 -6.20
C PRO A 355 15.11 -2.41 -6.63
N GLU A 356 14.06 -3.18 -6.85
CA GLU A 356 12.74 -2.68 -7.23
C GLU A 356 12.03 -2.01 -6.05
N ARG A 357 12.13 -2.56 -4.84
CA ARG A 357 11.61 -1.92 -3.62
C ARG A 357 12.30 -0.59 -3.32
N LEU A 358 13.61 -0.53 -3.51
CA LEU A 358 14.36 0.72 -3.34
C LEU A 358 14.07 1.75 -4.43
N ALA A 359 13.68 1.32 -5.64
CA ALA A 359 13.19 2.22 -6.68
C ALA A 359 11.83 2.84 -6.28
N LEU A 360 10.94 2.07 -5.65
CA LEU A 360 9.70 2.62 -5.07
C LEU A 360 10.01 3.61 -3.95
N TYR A 361 10.92 3.31 -3.02
CA TYR A 361 11.38 4.29 -2.03
C TYR A 361 11.82 5.61 -2.67
N ASN A 362 12.62 5.54 -3.74
CA ASN A 362 13.03 6.73 -4.47
C ASN A 362 11.81 7.49 -5.05
N GLU A 363 10.84 6.81 -5.64
CA GLU A 363 9.61 7.43 -6.16
C GLU A 363 8.80 8.14 -5.05
N ALA A 364 8.69 7.55 -3.86
CA ALA A 364 8.00 8.17 -2.72
C ALA A 364 8.70 9.44 -2.22
N ARG A 365 10.03 9.41 -2.15
CA ARG A 365 10.80 10.38 -1.37
C ARG A 365 11.44 11.48 -2.19
N TYR A 366 11.84 11.18 -3.42
CA TYR A 366 12.72 12.04 -4.21
C TYR A 366 12.15 13.43 -4.47
N GLU A 367 10.93 13.51 -5.00
CA GLU A 367 10.30 14.80 -5.33
C GLU A 367 10.08 15.64 -4.07
N ARG A 368 9.60 15.00 -2.99
CA ARG A 368 9.28 15.67 -1.73
C ARG A 368 10.52 16.22 -1.03
N ALA A 369 11.60 15.45 -0.97
CA ALA A 369 12.86 15.88 -0.36
C ALA A 369 13.59 16.92 -1.21
N THR A 370 13.62 16.74 -2.52
CA THR A 370 14.18 17.74 -3.46
C THR A 370 13.44 19.06 -3.37
N LEU A 371 12.10 19.03 -3.33
CA LEU A 371 11.29 20.23 -3.12
C LEU A 371 11.62 20.92 -1.79
N CYS A 372 11.78 20.15 -0.70
CA CYS A 372 12.20 20.70 0.58
C CYS A 372 13.59 21.37 0.47
N GLN A 373 14.54 20.73 -0.20
CA GLN A 373 15.88 21.28 -0.43
C GLN A 373 15.82 22.65 -1.11
N GLU A 374 15.11 22.74 -2.24
CA GLU A 374 14.98 24.00 -2.98
C GLU A 374 14.28 25.09 -2.16
N LEU A 375 13.23 24.75 -1.43
CA LEU A 375 12.50 25.71 -0.60
C LEU A 375 13.34 26.21 0.57
N THR A 376 14.25 25.38 1.11
CA THR A 376 15.22 25.84 2.13
C THR A 376 16.20 26.86 1.54
N ARG A 377 16.68 26.66 0.30
CA ARG A 377 17.51 27.65 -0.43
C ARG A 377 16.78 28.95 -0.67
N MET A 378 15.55 28.88 -1.17
CA MET A 378 14.73 30.08 -1.41
C MET A 378 14.49 30.87 -0.11
N THR A 379 14.20 30.16 0.98
CA THR A 379 13.96 30.79 2.29
C THR A 379 15.25 31.39 2.89
N GLY A 380 16.39 30.73 2.67
CA GLY A 380 17.71 31.27 3.02
C GLY A 380 18.12 32.44 2.12
N GLY A 381 17.55 32.55 0.93
CA GLY A 381 17.94 33.51 -0.11
C GLY A 381 19.18 33.07 -0.91
N ASP A 382 19.44 31.77 -0.95
CA ASP A 382 20.44 31.06 -1.77
C ASP A 382 19.81 30.40 -3.02
N GLY A 383 18.49 30.53 -3.19
CA GLY A 383 17.75 29.91 -4.29
C GLY A 383 18.09 30.49 -5.66
N VAL A 384 18.07 29.63 -6.69
CA VAL A 384 18.19 30.06 -8.08
C VAL A 384 16.91 30.82 -8.47
N LYS A 385 17.04 32.03 -9.03
CA LYS A 385 15.96 32.64 -9.81
C LYS A 385 15.90 31.93 -11.18
N SER A 386 15.36 30.71 -11.28
CA SER A 386 15.25 30.02 -12.59
C SER A 386 13.83 29.69 -13.00
N SER A 387 13.62 29.83 -14.30
CA SER A 387 12.43 29.51 -15.10
C SER A 387 12.13 28.01 -15.23
N GLU A 388 12.81 27.14 -14.48
CA GLU A 388 12.62 25.68 -14.51
C GLU A 388 11.66 25.18 -13.42
N PHE A 389 11.29 26.05 -12.48
CA PHE A 389 10.41 25.73 -11.36
C PHE A 389 9.09 26.50 -11.47
N ASP A 390 7.98 25.78 -11.71
CA ASP A 390 6.65 26.37 -11.77
C ASP A 390 6.11 26.67 -10.36
N ALA A 391 6.62 27.77 -9.79
CA ALA A 391 6.19 28.30 -8.50
C ALA A 391 4.69 28.66 -8.47
N SER A 392 3.99 28.73 -9.61
CA SER A 392 2.56 29.06 -9.67
C SER A 392 1.66 27.93 -9.15
N LYS A 393 2.17 26.69 -9.05
CA LYS A 393 1.47 25.55 -8.44
C LYS A 393 1.57 25.51 -6.92
N LEU A 394 2.57 26.21 -6.35
CA LEU A 394 2.68 26.40 -4.91
C LEU A 394 1.84 27.63 -4.55
N LYS A 395 0.77 27.43 -3.78
CA LYS A 395 0.18 28.54 -3.01
C LYS A 395 1.19 28.94 -1.93
N LEU A 396 2.23 29.68 -2.34
CA LEU A 396 3.43 30.06 -1.58
C LEU A 396 3.17 30.83 -0.28
N ASN A 397 1.91 31.13 0.02
CA ASN A 397 1.51 31.73 1.28
C ASN A 397 1.73 30.79 2.49
N ASN A 398 2.02 29.49 2.31
CA ASN A 398 2.34 28.60 3.43
C ASN A 398 3.16 27.33 3.07
N THR A 399 4.45 27.48 2.74
CA THR A 399 5.40 26.38 2.40
C THR A 399 5.36 25.16 3.34
N LEU A 400 5.15 25.36 4.64
CA LEU A 400 5.07 24.27 5.61
C LEU A 400 3.78 23.43 5.47
N GLU A 401 2.69 23.98 4.93
CA GLU A 401 1.40 23.27 4.81
C GLU A 401 1.44 22.10 3.82
N TYR A 402 2.42 22.06 2.91
CA TYR A 402 2.64 20.89 2.07
C TYR A 402 3.30 19.74 2.85
N PHE A 403 4.17 20.07 3.81
CA PHE A 403 4.94 19.07 4.55
C PHE A 403 4.21 18.54 5.77
N LEU A 404 3.70 19.44 6.62
CA LEU A 404 3.17 19.10 7.95
C LEU A 404 2.00 18.10 7.98
N PRO A 405 1.01 18.12 7.05
CA PRO A 405 -0.13 17.20 7.13
C PRO A 405 0.14 15.82 6.49
N HIS A 406 1.31 15.64 5.85
CA HIS A 406 1.65 14.39 5.17
C HIS A 406 1.98 13.29 6.17
N ASP A 407 1.55 12.07 5.83
CA ASP A 407 1.92 10.85 6.54
C ASP A 407 2.66 9.91 5.59
N GLU A 408 3.95 9.75 5.82
CA GLU A 408 4.81 8.99 4.91
C GLU A 408 4.55 7.48 4.96
N ILE A 409 4.19 6.93 6.12
CA ILE A 409 3.88 5.50 6.23
C ILE A 409 2.66 5.17 5.39
N HIS A 410 1.59 5.97 5.47
CA HIS A 410 0.39 5.77 4.65
C HIS A 410 0.68 5.94 3.16
N ALA A 411 1.42 6.98 2.77
CA ALA A 411 1.74 7.26 1.38
C ALA A 411 2.57 6.12 0.75
N SER A 412 3.65 5.73 1.43
CA SER A 412 4.50 4.60 1.03
C SER A 412 3.71 3.28 1.00
N THR A 413 2.81 3.04 1.96
CA THR A 413 1.99 1.82 2.01
C THR A 413 1.04 1.72 0.83
N ASP A 414 0.38 2.81 0.45
CA ASP A 414 -0.52 2.80 -0.71
C ASP A 414 0.24 2.59 -2.02
N MET A 415 1.41 3.22 -2.17
CA MET A 415 2.26 3.00 -3.33
C MET A 415 2.74 1.56 -3.43
N LEU A 416 3.19 0.97 -2.32
CA LEU A 416 3.58 -0.43 -2.22
C LEU A 416 2.42 -1.36 -2.59
N ARG A 417 1.24 -1.10 -2.03
CA ARG A 417 0.01 -1.86 -2.30
C ARG A 417 -0.33 -1.86 -3.79
N ARG A 418 -0.34 -0.69 -4.43
CA ARG A 418 -0.58 -0.57 -5.88
C ARG A 418 0.48 -1.27 -6.71
N HIS A 419 1.73 -1.21 -6.30
CA HIS A 419 2.82 -1.92 -6.96
C HIS A 419 2.61 -3.45 -6.88
N LEU A 420 2.27 -3.98 -5.71
CA LEU A 420 1.98 -5.40 -5.51
C LEU A 420 0.79 -5.86 -6.37
N TRP A 421 -0.28 -5.08 -6.45
CA TRP A 421 -1.41 -5.39 -7.33
C TRP A 421 -1.02 -5.48 -8.80
N LYS A 422 -0.12 -4.62 -9.29
CA LYS A 422 0.37 -4.67 -10.68
C LYS A 422 1.18 -5.93 -10.97
N LYS A 423 1.86 -6.49 -9.97
CA LYS A 423 2.62 -7.74 -10.10
C LYS A 423 1.76 -8.99 -10.11
N GLN A 424 0.55 -8.92 -9.56
CA GLN A 424 -0.37 -10.04 -9.54
C GLN A 424 -0.89 -10.33 -10.96
N LYS A 425 -0.24 -11.27 -11.67
CA LYS A 425 -0.62 -11.68 -13.04
C LYS A 425 -2.06 -12.16 -13.16
N SER A 426 -2.60 -12.74 -12.08
CA SER A 426 -3.99 -13.21 -12.01
C SER A 426 -5.00 -12.11 -11.67
N ALA A 427 -4.55 -10.88 -11.36
CA ALA A 427 -5.42 -9.81 -10.90
C ALA A 427 -6.61 -9.60 -11.85
N ARG A 428 -7.81 -9.62 -11.28
CA ARG A 428 -9.07 -9.29 -11.96
C ARG A 428 -9.67 -8.07 -11.27
N TRP A 429 -9.72 -6.96 -11.99
CA TRP A 429 -10.23 -5.69 -11.48
C TRP A 429 -11.73 -5.60 -11.67
N ARG A 430 -12.46 -5.31 -10.59
CA ARG A 430 -13.90 -5.04 -10.60
C ARG A 430 -14.19 -3.84 -9.72
N GLN A 431 -15.36 -3.23 -9.91
CA GLN A 431 -15.79 -2.17 -9.01
C GLN A 431 -16.00 -2.72 -7.59
N PRO A 432 -15.62 -1.97 -6.53
CA PRO A 432 -14.88 -0.71 -6.55
C PRO A 432 -13.34 -0.90 -6.67
N VAL A 433 -12.75 -0.43 -7.79
CA VAL A 433 -11.33 -0.68 -8.12
C VAL A 433 -10.33 -0.01 -7.17
N VAL A 434 -10.75 1.01 -6.40
CA VAL A 434 -9.86 1.73 -5.47
C VAL A 434 -9.33 0.83 -4.34
N PHE A 435 -10.02 -0.28 -4.06
CA PHE A 435 -9.63 -1.24 -3.02
C PHE A 435 -8.80 -2.42 -3.55
N GLY A 436 -8.44 -2.40 -4.84
CA GLY A 436 -7.64 -3.45 -5.45
C GLY A 436 -8.45 -4.42 -6.32
N PRO A 437 -7.79 -5.48 -6.81
CA PRO A 437 -8.46 -6.51 -7.60
C PRO A 437 -9.44 -7.33 -6.72
N MET A 438 -10.59 -7.70 -7.29
CA MET A 438 -11.63 -8.42 -6.56
C MET A 438 -11.30 -9.91 -6.49
N PRO A 439 -11.30 -10.54 -5.30
CA PRO A 439 -11.16 -11.99 -5.17
C PRO A 439 -12.20 -12.77 -5.97
N GLY A 440 -11.88 -13.98 -6.41
CA GLY A 440 -12.82 -14.84 -7.13
C GLY A 440 -12.21 -16.18 -7.52
N PRO A 441 -12.98 -17.08 -8.17
CA PRO A 441 -12.53 -18.42 -8.54
C PRO A 441 -11.22 -18.42 -9.34
N ARG A 442 -10.99 -17.40 -10.17
CA ARG A 442 -9.78 -17.25 -11.00
C ARG A 442 -8.83 -16.15 -10.51
N ASN A 443 -9.11 -15.56 -9.35
CA ASN A 443 -8.31 -14.49 -8.76
C ASN A 443 -8.25 -14.66 -7.24
N ILE A 444 -7.60 -15.72 -6.79
CA ILE A 444 -7.47 -16.05 -5.37
C ILE A 444 -6.25 -15.26 -4.81
N PRO A 445 -6.41 -14.50 -3.71
CA PRO A 445 -5.28 -13.90 -3.01
C PRO A 445 -4.27 -14.97 -2.59
N THR A 446 -2.97 -14.64 -2.66
CA THR A 446 -1.89 -15.57 -2.31
C THR A 446 -2.01 -16.10 -0.88
N GLU A 447 -2.52 -15.29 0.03
CA GLU A 447 -2.74 -15.60 1.45
C GLU A 447 -3.86 -16.65 1.67
N CYS A 448 -4.83 -16.74 0.76
CA CYS A 448 -5.96 -17.65 0.86
C CYS A 448 -5.67 -19.07 0.35
N SER A 449 -4.43 -19.37 -0.06
CA SER A 449 -4.05 -20.64 -0.71
C SER A 449 -3.84 -21.84 0.24
N GLN A 450 -4.46 -21.83 1.42
CA GLN A 450 -4.13 -22.73 2.54
C GLN A 450 -5.12 -23.91 2.65
N GLY A 451 -4.74 -25.09 2.11
CA GLY A 451 -5.02 -26.41 2.68
C GLY A 451 -6.46 -26.88 2.97
N GLY A 452 -7.49 -26.39 2.27
CA GLY A 452 -8.89 -26.81 2.43
C GLY A 452 -9.20 -28.24 1.95
N ALA A 453 -10.42 -28.74 2.18
CA ALA A 453 -10.89 -29.98 1.56
C ALA A 453 -11.04 -29.78 0.03
N PRO A 454 -10.90 -30.83 -0.80
CA PRO A 454 -11.10 -30.68 -2.24
C PRO A 454 -12.51 -30.17 -2.54
N SER A 455 -12.60 -29.29 -3.53
CA SER A 455 -13.88 -28.83 -4.05
C SER A 455 -14.67 -30.00 -4.64
N SER A 456 -15.99 -29.93 -4.61
CA SER A 456 -16.85 -30.97 -5.17
C SER A 456 -18.05 -30.37 -5.88
N VAL A 457 -18.52 -31.06 -6.93
CA VAL A 457 -19.71 -30.69 -7.70
C VAL A 457 -20.69 -31.86 -7.76
N THR A 458 -21.94 -31.59 -7.43
CA THR A 458 -23.08 -32.48 -7.73
C THR A 458 -23.92 -31.84 -8.83
N THR A 459 -24.10 -32.52 -9.96
CA THR A 459 -24.86 -32.06 -11.12
C THR A 459 -26.10 -32.92 -11.32
N ALA A 460 -27.28 -32.34 -11.16
CA ALA A 460 -28.57 -32.97 -11.46
C ALA A 460 -29.12 -32.42 -12.79
N THR A 461 -29.51 -33.29 -13.71
CA THR A 461 -29.98 -32.90 -15.05
C THR A 461 -31.36 -33.48 -15.32
N VAL A 462 -32.27 -32.66 -15.86
CA VAL A 462 -33.52 -33.10 -16.51
C VAL A 462 -33.44 -32.72 -17.99
N ARG A 463 -33.53 -33.69 -18.89
CA ARG A 463 -33.53 -33.48 -20.35
C ARG A 463 -34.85 -33.90 -20.96
N PHE A 464 -35.41 -33.13 -21.89
CA PHE A 464 -36.58 -33.51 -22.68
C PHE A 464 -36.62 -32.79 -24.03
N LYS A 465 -37.49 -33.25 -24.94
CA LYS A 465 -37.70 -32.64 -26.26
C LYS A 465 -38.77 -31.55 -26.21
N THR A 466 -38.51 -30.42 -26.85
CA THR A 466 -39.45 -29.28 -26.95
C THR A 466 -39.46 -28.66 -28.35
N SER A 467 -40.25 -27.61 -28.56
CA SER A 467 -40.42 -26.94 -29.87
C SER A 467 -39.15 -26.21 -30.30
N ALA A 468 -38.51 -26.67 -31.37
CA ALA A 468 -37.33 -26.01 -31.95
C ALA A 468 -37.67 -24.58 -32.44
N THR A 469 -38.88 -24.36 -32.95
CA THR A 469 -39.35 -23.03 -33.39
C THR A 469 -39.41 -22.05 -32.22
N LEU A 470 -39.89 -22.47 -31.04
CA LEU A 470 -39.93 -21.62 -29.86
C LEU A 470 -38.50 -21.30 -29.37
N LEU A 471 -37.62 -22.30 -29.34
CA LEU A 471 -36.23 -22.11 -28.91
C LEU A 471 -35.43 -21.16 -29.82
N LYS A 472 -35.69 -21.17 -31.15
CA LYS A 472 -35.08 -20.21 -32.08
C LYS A 472 -35.36 -18.75 -31.70
N THR A 473 -36.47 -18.47 -31.01
CA THR A 473 -36.80 -17.10 -30.54
C THR A 473 -35.95 -16.65 -29.35
N LEU A 474 -35.21 -17.56 -28.71
CA LEU A 474 -34.31 -17.27 -27.59
C LEU A 474 -32.86 -17.00 -28.04
N PHE A 475 -32.58 -17.16 -29.33
CA PHE A 475 -31.25 -16.90 -29.87
C PHE A 475 -30.95 -15.40 -29.94
N PRO A 476 -29.75 -14.94 -29.52
CA PRO A 476 -29.43 -13.51 -29.45
C PRO A 476 -29.38 -12.80 -30.80
N GLY A 477 -29.04 -13.53 -31.86
CA GLY A 477 -28.82 -12.94 -33.17
C GLY A 477 -28.76 -13.96 -34.30
N LYS A 478 -28.58 -13.45 -35.52
CA LYS A 478 -28.64 -14.24 -36.77
C LYS A 478 -27.53 -15.29 -36.94
N GLY A 479 -26.48 -15.23 -36.13
CA GLY A 479 -25.39 -16.20 -36.14
C GLY A 479 -25.80 -17.59 -35.62
N TYR A 480 -26.87 -17.68 -34.84
CA TYR A 480 -27.31 -18.91 -34.18
C TYR A 480 -28.36 -19.66 -35.02
N SER A 481 -28.18 -20.96 -35.14
CA SER A 481 -29.15 -21.89 -35.72
C SER A 481 -29.05 -23.24 -35.03
N PHE A 482 -29.98 -24.17 -35.31
CA PHE A 482 -29.76 -25.58 -34.99
C PHE A 482 -28.85 -26.21 -36.04
N SER A 483 -28.13 -27.28 -35.70
CA SER A 483 -27.36 -28.10 -36.65
C SER A 483 -28.22 -29.11 -37.42
N HIS A 484 -29.53 -29.07 -37.22
CA HIS A 484 -30.52 -29.95 -37.81
C HIS A 484 -31.80 -29.16 -38.15
N ASP A 485 -32.66 -29.73 -39.00
CA ASP A 485 -33.88 -29.08 -39.51
C ASP A 485 -35.17 -29.59 -38.85
N ASP A 486 -35.07 -30.31 -37.74
CA ASP A 486 -36.24 -30.89 -37.07
C ASP A 486 -37.14 -29.82 -36.42
N SER A 487 -38.41 -30.16 -36.26
CA SER A 487 -39.38 -29.31 -35.54
C SER A 487 -39.27 -29.39 -34.02
N VAL A 488 -38.48 -30.33 -33.50
CA VAL A 488 -38.22 -30.57 -32.08
C VAL A 488 -36.72 -30.54 -31.80
N ALA A 489 -36.34 -30.05 -30.63
CA ALA A 489 -34.95 -30.04 -30.17
C ALA A 489 -34.87 -30.41 -28.69
N ASP A 490 -33.70 -30.86 -28.26
CA ASP A 490 -33.45 -31.22 -26.86
C ASP A 490 -33.08 -29.98 -26.03
N VAL A 491 -33.62 -29.93 -24.80
CA VAL A 491 -33.20 -28.98 -23.76
C VAL A 491 -32.81 -29.74 -22.51
N SER A 492 -31.89 -29.16 -21.74
CA SER A 492 -31.60 -29.63 -20.39
C SER A 492 -31.70 -28.52 -19.37
N PHE A 493 -32.34 -28.83 -18.25
CA PHE A 493 -32.29 -28.05 -17.04
C PHE A 493 -31.31 -28.72 -16.10
N VAL A 494 -30.30 -27.97 -15.67
CA VAL A 494 -29.15 -28.48 -14.93
C VAL A 494 -29.05 -27.74 -13.61
N VAL A 495 -29.14 -28.46 -12.50
CA VAL A 495 -28.81 -27.96 -11.16
C VAL A 495 -27.39 -28.38 -10.84
N GLN A 496 -26.54 -27.46 -10.38
CA GLN A 496 -25.23 -27.81 -9.80
C GLN A 496 -25.13 -27.30 -8.37
N GLU A 497 -24.73 -28.17 -7.46
CA GLU A 497 -24.32 -27.83 -6.09
C GLU A 497 -22.80 -27.88 -6.02
N LEU A 498 -22.19 -26.74 -5.68
CA LEU A 498 -20.75 -26.59 -5.56
C LEU A 498 -20.39 -26.41 -4.09
N SER A 499 -19.40 -27.15 -3.60
CA SER A 499 -18.99 -27.15 -2.18
C SER A 499 -17.48 -27.09 -2.03
N ASN A 500 -17.02 -26.69 -0.84
CA ASN A 500 -15.60 -26.61 -0.45
C ASN A 500 -14.78 -25.73 -1.41
N LEU A 501 -15.25 -24.50 -1.65
CA LEU A 501 -14.60 -23.57 -2.55
C LEU A 501 -13.62 -22.67 -1.80
N ASP A 502 -12.32 -22.83 -2.06
CA ASP A 502 -11.23 -22.04 -1.43
C ASP A 502 -11.47 -20.52 -1.49
N TRP A 503 -11.89 -20.03 -2.67
CA TRP A 503 -12.12 -18.61 -2.90
C TRP A 503 -13.35 -18.05 -2.18
N LEU A 504 -14.20 -18.92 -1.61
CA LEU A 504 -15.31 -18.60 -0.72
C LEU A 504 -15.06 -19.09 0.72
N GLY A 505 -13.80 -19.32 1.09
CA GLY A 505 -13.44 -19.75 2.46
C GLY A 505 -14.01 -21.12 2.84
N GLY A 506 -14.08 -22.06 1.89
CA GLY A 506 -14.66 -23.39 2.10
C GLY A 506 -16.18 -23.45 1.94
N GLY A 507 -16.83 -22.32 1.64
CA GLY A 507 -18.26 -22.27 1.33
C GLY A 507 -18.64 -22.94 0.00
N GLY A 508 -19.93 -22.85 -0.33
CA GLY A 508 -20.52 -23.43 -1.53
C GLY A 508 -21.67 -22.59 -2.05
N TYR A 509 -22.12 -22.90 -3.27
CA TYR A 509 -23.28 -22.23 -3.87
C TYR A 509 -23.93 -23.14 -4.91
N ASN A 510 -25.20 -22.85 -5.20
CA ASN A 510 -26.03 -23.65 -6.11
C ASN A 510 -26.44 -22.81 -7.31
N LEU A 511 -26.65 -23.51 -8.41
CA LEU A 511 -27.08 -22.89 -9.66
C LEU A 511 -28.04 -23.77 -10.44
N PHE A 512 -28.85 -23.13 -11.28
CA PHE A 512 -29.82 -23.76 -12.18
C PHE A 512 -29.71 -23.13 -13.57
N SER A 513 -29.37 -23.93 -14.57
CA SER A 513 -29.11 -23.47 -15.94
C SER A 513 -30.03 -24.13 -16.94
N LEU A 514 -30.45 -23.38 -17.96
CA LEU A 514 -31.03 -23.92 -19.17
C LEU A 514 -29.93 -24.08 -20.23
N PHE A 515 -29.87 -25.25 -20.87
CA PHE A 515 -29.05 -25.52 -22.04
C PHE A 515 -29.92 -25.99 -23.20
N ILE A 516 -29.70 -25.38 -24.36
CA ILE A 516 -30.29 -25.77 -25.66
C ILE A 516 -29.24 -26.56 -26.42
N HIS A 517 -29.58 -27.77 -26.86
CA HIS A 517 -28.66 -28.72 -27.50
C HIS A 517 -28.62 -28.51 -29.01
N ASP A 518 -27.60 -29.08 -29.66
CA ASP A 518 -27.43 -29.12 -31.11
C ASP A 518 -27.45 -27.72 -31.76
N VAL A 519 -26.93 -26.71 -31.05
CA VAL A 519 -26.85 -25.33 -31.53
C VAL A 519 -25.56 -25.13 -32.32
N GLN A 520 -25.67 -24.39 -33.40
CA GLN A 520 -24.60 -24.00 -34.27
C GLN A 520 -24.49 -22.48 -34.33
N TYR A 521 -23.28 -21.95 -34.21
CA TYR A 521 -22.97 -20.54 -34.43
C TYR A 521 -22.14 -20.38 -35.71
N THR A 522 -22.62 -19.58 -36.65
CA THR A 522 -21.91 -19.25 -37.89
C THR A 522 -21.15 -17.94 -37.73
N LYS A 523 -19.83 -18.01 -37.75
CA LYS A 523 -18.95 -16.83 -37.68
C LYS A 523 -19.01 -16.01 -38.97
N LYS A 524 -18.48 -14.79 -38.92
CA LYS A 524 -18.42 -13.88 -40.08
C LYS A 524 -17.62 -14.44 -41.26
N ASP A 525 -16.62 -15.29 -40.99
CA ASP A 525 -15.82 -15.98 -41.99
C ASP A 525 -16.50 -17.23 -42.58
N GLY A 526 -17.71 -17.56 -42.12
CA GLY A 526 -18.48 -18.73 -42.53
C GLY A 526 -18.14 -20.01 -41.77
N SER A 527 -17.12 -20.03 -40.91
CA SER A 527 -16.82 -21.18 -40.06
C SER A 527 -17.89 -21.37 -38.98
N GLN A 528 -18.09 -22.63 -38.56
CA GLN A 528 -19.17 -23.01 -37.66
C GLN A 528 -18.61 -23.54 -36.35
N LEU A 529 -19.21 -23.11 -35.24
CA LEU A 529 -19.02 -23.70 -33.92
C LEU A 529 -20.29 -24.46 -33.55
N LYS A 530 -20.15 -25.62 -32.91
CA LYS A 530 -21.29 -26.43 -32.44
C LYS A 530 -21.20 -26.59 -30.93
N GLY A 531 -22.33 -26.62 -30.25
CA GLY A 531 -22.33 -26.66 -28.79
C GLY A 531 -23.68 -26.36 -28.17
N PHE A 532 -23.68 -26.28 -26.84
CA PHE A 532 -24.85 -25.96 -26.07
C PHE A 532 -25.00 -24.46 -26.07
N TYR A 533 -26.19 -23.92 -26.31
CA TYR A 533 -26.45 -22.51 -26.00
C TYR A 533 -27.07 -22.40 -24.61
N CYS A 534 -26.45 -21.60 -23.74
CA CYS A 534 -26.99 -21.31 -22.41
C CYS A 534 -27.60 -19.90 -22.39
N PRO A 535 -28.93 -19.76 -22.51
CA PRO A 535 -29.59 -18.45 -22.48
C PRO A 535 -29.67 -17.84 -21.06
N VAL A 536 -29.68 -18.67 -20.02
CA VAL A 536 -29.80 -18.19 -18.63
C VAL A 536 -29.25 -19.20 -17.63
N THR A 537 -28.62 -18.68 -16.58
CA THR A 537 -28.23 -19.39 -15.36
C THR A 537 -28.73 -18.61 -14.15
N PHE A 538 -29.35 -19.29 -13.20
CA PHE A 538 -29.73 -18.74 -11.92
C PHE A 538 -28.72 -19.18 -10.87
N GLU A 539 -28.26 -18.25 -10.02
CA GLU A 539 -27.30 -18.54 -8.93
C GLU A 539 -27.86 -18.00 -7.60
N ASN A 540 -27.59 -18.71 -6.49
CA ASN A 540 -28.10 -18.36 -5.17
C ASN A 540 -27.14 -17.51 -4.31
N ALA A 541 -26.01 -17.07 -4.87
CA ALA A 541 -25.04 -16.23 -4.19
C ALA A 541 -24.57 -15.10 -5.10
N ALA A 542 -24.38 -13.90 -4.53
CA ALA A 542 -23.96 -12.72 -5.29
C ALA A 542 -22.49 -12.80 -5.71
N ASP A 543 -21.61 -13.31 -4.86
CA ASP A 543 -20.18 -13.43 -5.10
C ASP A 543 -19.83 -14.20 -6.38
N PRO A 544 -20.34 -15.43 -6.64
CA PRO A 544 -20.06 -16.13 -7.90
C PRO A 544 -20.66 -15.45 -9.13
N ILE A 545 -21.76 -14.69 -8.96
CA ILE A 545 -22.33 -13.87 -10.04
C ILE A 545 -21.33 -12.79 -10.45
N VAL A 546 -20.89 -11.96 -9.50
CA VAL A 546 -20.06 -10.78 -9.80
C VAL A 546 -18.59 -11.14 -9.99
N ALA A 547 -18.10 -12.19 -9.30
CA ALA A 547 -16.70 -12.55 -9.25
C ALA A 547 -16.30 -13.80 -10.04
N GLY A 548 -17.29 -14.58 -10.47
CA GLY A 548 -17.09 -15.81 -11.24
C GLY A 548 -17.64 -15.64 -12.65
N ARG A 549 -18.90 -16.00 -12.86
CA ARG A 549 -19.47 -16.15 -14.20
C ARG A 549 -19.51 -14.87 -15.03
N GLU A 550 -19.42 -13.69 -14.40
CA GLU A 550 -19.35 -12.41 -15.10
C GLU A 550 -18.12 -12.31 -16.00
N ASP A 551 -16.97 -12.80 -15.56
CA ASP A 551 -15.73 -12.75 -16.37
C ASP A 551 -15.82 -13.59 -17.65
N LEU A 552 -16.71 -14.57 -17.65
CA LEU A 552 -16.85 -15.56 -18.72
C LEU A 552 -18.01 -15.22 -19.67
N GLY A 553 -18.69 -14.09 -19.45
CA GLY A 553 -19.84 -13.68 -20.27
C GLY A 553 -21.11 -14.48 -20.02
N TRP A 554 -21.20 -15.23 -18.91
CA TRP A 554 -22.38 -16.04 -18.60
C TRP A 554 -23.63 -15.16 -18.38
N PRO A 555 -24.78 -15.49 -18.97
CA PRO A 555 -26.04 -14.81 -18.69
C PRO A 555 -26.59 -15.33 -17.37
N LYS A 556 -26.45 -14.53 -16.31
CA LYS A 556 -26.75 -14.96 -14.95
C LYS A 556 -27.62 -13.98 -14.20
N VAL A 557 -28.44 -14.52 -13.31
CA VAL A 557 -29.39 -13.79 -12.48
C VAL A 557 -29.49 -14.46 -11.12
N TYR A 558 -29.81 -13.67 -10.08
CA TYR A 558 -30.00 -14.22 -8.75
C TYR A 558 -31.34 -14.96 -8.62
N SER A 559 -31.32 -16.15 -8.04
CA SER A 559 -32.48 -16.85 -7.49
C SER A 559 -32.04 -17.74 -6.35
N GLU A 560 -32.87 -17.90 -5.32
CA GLU A 560 -32.69 -19.01 -4.38
C GLU A 560 -32.83 -20.33 -5.17
N VAL A 561 -31.89 -21.24 -4.91
CA VAL A 561 -31.86 -22.60 -5.47
C VAL A 561 -31.69 -23.55 -4.28
N ASP A 562 -32.82 -23.96 -3.75
CA ASP A 562 -32.92 -24.80 -2.55
C ASP A 562 -32.96 -26.27 -2.96
N VAL A 563 -31.91 -27.03 -2.64
CA VAL A 563 -31.79 -28.45 -3.00
C VAL A 563 -32.07 -29.30 -1.77
N GLN A 564 -33.08 -30.16 -1.90
CA GLN A 564 -33.58 -31.01 -0.84
C GLN A 564 -33.44 -32.48 -1.24
N ARG A 565 -33.13 -33.33 -0.26
CA ARG A 565 -33.02 -34.79 -0.41
C ARG A 565 -33.96 -35.43 0.62
N PRO A 566 -35.29 -35.44 0.39
CA PRO A 566 -36.27 -35.84 1.40
C PRO A 566 -36.20 -37.33 1.76
N SER A 567 -35.69 -38.18 0.86
CA SER A 567 -35.46 -39.61 1.09
C SER A 567 -34.40 -40.15 0.11
N ASP A 568 -33.92 -41.36 0.37
CA ASP A 568 -32.95 -42.03 -0.50
C ASP A 568 -33.47 -42.15 -1.93
N GLY A 569 -32.65 -41.75 -2.88
CA GLY A 569 -32.98 -41.79 -4.30
C GLY A 569 -33.96 -40.71 -4.77
N VAL A 570 -34.26 -39.71 -3.94
CA VAL A 570 -35.09 -38.54 -4.28
C VAL A 570 -34.30 -37.25 -4.10
N LEU A 571 -34.31 -36.40 -5.13
CA LEU A 571 -33.79 -35.05 -5.11
C LEU A 571 -34.90 -34.10 -5.60
N GLU A 572 -35.21 -33.09 -4.80
CA GLU A 572 -36.17 -32.04 -5.15
C GLU A 572 -35.49 -30.68 -5.03
N VAL A 573 -35.74 -29.79 -5.99
CA VAL A 573 -35.17 -28.45 -6.01
C VAL A 573 -36.28 -27.44 -6.15
N SER A 574 -36.29 -26.47 -5.25
CA SER A 574 -37.20 -25.33 -5.29
C SER A 574 -36.45 -24.08 -5.71
N LEU A 575 -36.98 -23.38 -6.71
CA LEU A 575 -36.44 -22.10 -7.14
C LEU A 575 -37.37 -20.97 -6.73
N SER A 576 -36.83 -19.99 -6.02
CA SER A 576 -37.60 -18.87 -5.48
C SER A 576 -36.88 -17.54 -5.62
N TRP A 577 -37.67 -16.48 -5.72
CA TRP A 577 -37.18 -15.12 -5.61
C TRP A 577 -37.89 -14.46 -4.43
N ARG A 578 -37.14 -14.17 -3.36
CA ARG A 578 -37.66 -13.61 -2.10
C ARG A 578 -38.85 -14.43 -1.55
N GLY A 579 -38.71 -15.76 -1.54
CA GLY A 579 -39.76 -16.70 -1.11
C GLY A 579 -40.88 -16.96 -2.12
N ALA A 580 -40.96 -16.24 -3.24
CA ALA A 580 -41.93 -16.55 -4.30
C ALA A 580 -41.39 -17.71 -5.17
N LYS A 581 -41.90 -18.92 -4.92
CA LYS A 581 -41.53 -20.13 -5.67
C LYS A 581 -42.00 -20.06 -7.12
N TRP A 582 -41.05 -20.02 -8.05
CA TRP A 582 -41.30 -19.87 -9.48
C TRP A 582 -40.93 -21.11 -10.30
N ALA A 583 -40.23 -22.09 -9.73
CA ALA A 583 -40.06 -23.40 -10.36
C ALA A 583 -39.87 -24.54 -9.34
N SER A 584 -40.19 -25.76 -9.78
CA SER A 584 -39.86 -27.02 -9.13
C SER A 584 -39.03 -27.88 -10.09
N PHE A 585 -38.02 -28.57 -9.60
CA PHE A 585 -37.27 -29.59 -10.32
C PHE A 585 -37.17 -30.84 -9.46
N TRP A 586 -37.25 -32.03 -10.05
CA TRP A 586 -37.17 -33.28 -9.29
C TRP A 586 -36.54 -34.42 -10.06
N LEU A 587 -35.86 -35.29 -9.31
CA LEU A 587 -35.37 -36.60 -9.71
C LEU A 587 -35.85 -37.61 -8.66
N ARG A 588 -36.54 -38.67 -9.08
CA ARG A 588 -37.10 -39.69 -8.19
C ARG A 588 -36.73 -41.08 -8.67
N GLY A 589 -36.47 -41.97 -7.72
CA GLY A 589 -36.04 -43.34 -7.98
C GLY A 589 -34.66 -43.40 -8.62
N LEU A 590 -33.69 -42.63 -8.10
CA LEU A 590 -32.31 -42.64 -8.59
C LEU A 590 -31.65 -44.02 -8.37
N GLN A 591 -31.04 -44.54 -9.43
CA GLN A 591 -30.37 -45.85 -9.45
C GLN A 591 -29.05 -45.75 -10.20
N ALA A 592 -28.11 -46.65 -9.90
CA ALA A 592 -26.82 -46.69 -10.59
C ALA A 592 -27.02 -46.83 -12.11
N ALA A 593 -26.36 -45.95 -12.87
CA ALA A 593 -26.40 -45.99 -14.32
C ALA A 593 -25.37 -46.98 -14.87
N ALA A 594 -25.72 -47.74 -15.91
CA ALA A 594 -24.71 -48.33 -16.78
C ALA A 594 -24.05 -47.22 -17.61
N GLU A 595 -22.74 -47.31 -17.88
CA GLU A 595 -22.02 -46.31 -18.68
C GLU A 595 -22.78 -46.03 -19.97
N THR A 596 -23.27 -44.80 -20.09
CA THR A 596 -23.99 -44.31 -21.26
C THR A 596 -23.12 -43.25 -21.91
N SER A 597 -22.78 -43.46 -23.19
CA SER A 597 -22.05 -42.49 -23.99
C SER A 597 -22.98 -41.32 -24.32
N ALA A 598 -22.95 -40.26 -23.51
CA ALA A 598 -23.58 -39.01 -23.89
C ALA A 598 -22.90 -38.48 -25.16
N GLN A 599 -23.70 -37.98 -26.10
CA GLN A 599 -23.19 -37.32 -27.29
C GLN A 599 -22.48 -36.03 -26.84
N ALA A 600 -21.15 -36.02 -26.92
CA ALA A 600 -20.35 -34.88 -26.50
C ALA A 600 -20.49 -33.77 -27.54
N GLU A 601 -20.90 -32.58 -27.11
CA GLU A 601 -20.87 -31.39 -27.96
C GLU A 601 -19.53 -30.64 -27.84
N ASP A 602 -19.19 -29.82 -28.84
CA ASP A 602 -17.86 -29.22 -28.95
C ASP A 602 -17.63 -28.07 -27.95
N GLY A 603 -18.65 -27.58 -27.23
CA GLY A 603 -18.51 -26.51 -26.24
C GLY A 603 -19.82 -25.86 -25.79
N VAL A 604 -19.72 -24.70 -25.13
CA VAL A 604 -20.85 -23.88 -24.69
C VAL A 604 -20.78 -22.50 -25.33
N LEU A 605 -21.90 -22.07 -25.93
CA LEU A 605 -22.15 -20.74 -26.47
C LEU A 605 -22.87 -19.88 -25.42
N LEU A 606 -22.39 -18.65 -25.24
CA LEU A 606 -22.94 -17.64 -24.33
C LEU A 606 -23.06 -16.30 -25.04
N HIS A 607 -23.96 -15.45 -24.56
CA HIS A 607 -24.12 -14.09 -25.05
C HIS A 607 -24.04 -13.09 -23.91
N LYS A 608 -23.16 -12.10 -24.06
CA LYS A 608 -22.90 -11.07 -23.05
C LYS A 608 -23.43 -9.73 -23.54
N TYR A 609 -24.21 -9.06 -22.69
CA TYR A 609 -24.71 -7.71 -22.88
C TYR A 609 -24.42 -6.86 -21.63
N VAL A 610 -23.96 -5.62 -21.84
CA VAL A 610 -23.77 -4.59 -20.82
C VAL A 610 -24.43 -3.31 -21.35
N PRO A 611 -25.45 -2.77 -20.66
CA PRO A 611 -26.17 -1.60 -21.16
C PRO A 611 -25.25 -0.38 -21.23
N GLY A 612 -25.42 0.43 -22.26
CA GLY A 612 -24.73 1.72 -22.38
C GLY A 612 -25.35 2.81 -21.51
N LEU A 613 -24.55 3.81 -21.14
CA LEU A 613 -25.01 4.96 -20.34
C LEU A 613 -25.80 6.00 -21.15
N GLN A 614 -25.63 6.04 -22.47
CA GLN A 614 -26.34 6.99 -23.32
C GLN A 614 -27.75 6.49 -23.63
N SER A 615 -28.70 7.42 -23.82
CA SER A 615 -30.06 7.08 -24.20
C SER A 615 -30.11 6.37 -25.55
N GLY A 616 -30.49 5.10 -25.57
CA GLY A 616 -30.61 4.26 -26.77
C GLY A 616 -30.44 2.77 -26.44
N ASP A 617 -30.51 1.92 -27.47
CA ASP A 617 -30.29 0.47 -27.35
C ASP A 617 -28.81 0.08 -27.56
N GLU A 618 -27.89 1.04 -27.58
CA GLU A 618 -26.45 0.80 -27.77
C GLU A 618 -25.78 0.33 -26.47
N PRO A 619 -25.18 -0.88 -26.44
CA PRO A 619 -24.50 -1.39 -25.27
C PRO A 619 -23.07 -0.85 -25.12
N ASP A 620 -22.61 -0.68 -23.87
CA ASP A 620 -21.19 -0.46 -23.58
C ASP A 620 -20.35 -1.71 -23.93
N ALA A 621 -20.97 -2.89 -23.91
CA ALA A 621 -20.38 -4.12 -24.43
C ALA A 621 -21.44 -5.15 -24.84
N GLU A 622 -21.32 -5.70 -26.05
CA GLU A 622 -22.13 -6.83 -26.52
C GLU A 622 -21.28 -7.78 -27.38
N TYR A 623 -21.26 -9.06 -27.03
CA TYR A 623 -20.48 -10.07 -27.75
C TYR A 623 -20.89 -11.49 -27.38
N ASP A 624 -20.67 -12.42 -28.32
CA ASP A 624 -20.82 -13.85 -28.09
C ASP A 624 -19.51 -14.47 -27.60
N VAL A 625 -19.62 -15.51 -26.77
CA VAL A 625 -18.51 -16.25 -26.19
C VAL A 625 -18.68 -17.73 -26.49
N PHE A 626 -17.58 -18.40 -26.83
CA PHE A 626 -17.54 -19.85 -26.96
C PHE A 626 -16.53 -20.44 -25.98
N ILE A 627 -16.95 -21.47 -25.25
CA ILE A 627 -16.13 -22.21 -24.30
C ILE A 627 -15.97 -23.65 -24.79
N PRO A 628 -14.82 -24.02 -25.37
CA PRO A 628 -14.64 -25.31 -26.01
C PRO A 628 -14.59 -26.46 -25.01
N HIS A 629 -15.03 -27.65 -25.46
CA HIS A 629 -14.81 -28.93 -24.79
C HIS A 629 -13.50 -29.59 -25.32
N PRO A 630 -12.69 -30.25 -24.47
CA PRO A 630 -12.82 -30.33 -23.02
C PRO A 630 -12.69 -28.94 -22.39
N PHE A 631 -13.51 -28.69 -21.37
CA PHE A 631 -13.36 -27.50 -20.54
C PHE A 631 -11.94 -27.50 -19.93
N GLY A 632 -11.46 -26.33 -19.55
CA GLY A 632 -10.10 -26.11 -19.05
C GLY A 632 -9.74 -26.98 -17.85
N ARG A 633 -8.51 -26.75 -17.34
CA ARG A 633 -7.92 -27.55 -16.25
C ARG A 633 -8.83 -27.66 -15.03
N ASP A 634 -8.60 -28.69 -14.22
CA ASP A 634 -9.27 -28.78 -12.94
C ASP A 634 -8.78 -27.63 -12.03
N MET A 635 -9.69 -26.77 -11.60
CA MET A 635 -9.41 -25.68 -10.66
C MET A 635 -8.91 -26.21 -9.32
N SER A 636 -9.11 -27.50 -9.01
CA SER A 636 -8.54 -28.20 -7.86
C SER A 636 -7.31 -29.05 -8.19
N GLU A 637 -6.51 -28.73 -9.22
CA GLU A 637 -5.21 -29.40 -9.49
C GLU A 637 -4.26 -29.51 -8.26
N ARG A 638 -4.54 -28.77 -7.18
CA ARG A 638 -3.83 -28.85 -5.89
C ARG A 638 -4.24 -30.03 -4.99
N HIS A 639 -5.38 -30.66 -5.26
CA HIS A 639 -5.93 -31.78 -4.50
C HIS A 639 -6.19 -32.94 -5.47
N GLU A 640 -5.25 -33.87 -5.58
CA GLU A 640 -5.46 -35.12 -6.32
C GLU A 640 -6.55 -35.94 -5.60
N SER A 641 -7.78 -35.89 -6.10
CA SER A 641 -8.84 -36.81 -5.70
C SER A 641 -8.75 -38.09 -6.52
N LYS A 642 -8.79 -39.24 -5.83
CA LYS A 642 -8.85 -40.58 -6.45
C LYS A 642 -10.27 -41.18 -6.45
N GLU A 643 -11.28 -40.41 -6.05
CA GLU A 643 -12.66 -40.89 -6.00
C GLU A 643 -13.27 -40.89 -7.40
N GLU A 644 -13.87 -42.03 -7.78
CA GLU A 644 -14.55 -42.17 -9.06
C GLU A 644 -15.88 -41.41 -9.06
N PRO A 645 -16.24 -40.75 -10.18
CA PRO A 645 -17.49 -40.01 -10.27
C PRO A 645 -18.69 -40.96 -10.15
N VAL A 646 -19.64 -40.61 -9.28
CA VAL A 646 -20.87 -41.38 -9.10
C VAL A 646 -21.91 -40.89 -10.10
N SER A 647 -22.50 -41.80 -10.88
CA SER A 647 -23.55 -41.48 -11.87
C SER A 647 -24.82 -42.31 -11.63
N LEU A 648 -25.93 -41.61 -11.43
CA LEU A 648 -27.25 -42.19 -11.21
C LEU A 648 -28.24 -41.70 -12.28
N VAL A 649 -29.22 -42.54 -12.60
CA VAL A 649 -30.36 -42.22 -13.49
C VAL A 649 -31.66 -42.27 -12.71
N ALA A 650 -32.58 -41.36 -13.00
CA ALA A 650 -33.88 -41.28 -12.34
C ALA A 650 -34.96 -42.06 -13.12
N GLN A 651 -35.86 -42.71 -12.39
CA GLN A 651 -37.06 -43.34 -12.98
C GLN A 651 -38.10 -42.28 -13.38
N GLU A 652 -38.23 -41.24 -12.57
CA GLU A 652 -39.10 -40.10 -12.83
C GLU A 652 -38.30 -38.82 -12.66
N ALA A 653 -38.44 -37.91 -13.62
CA ALA A 653 -37.69 -36.67 -13.67
C ALA A 653 -38.59 -35.57 -14.25
N GLY A 654 -38.45 -34.34 -13.78
CA GLY A 654 -39.27 -33.25 -14.29
C GLY A 654 -38.86 -31.88 -13.79
N VAL A 655 -39.40 -30.89 -14.49
CA VAL A 655 -39.30 -29.47 -14.14
C VAL A 655 -40.64 -28.81 -14.44
N GLU A 656 -41.08 -27.94 -13.55
CA GLU A 656 -42.34 -27.20 -13.66
C GLU A 656 -42.09 -25.72 -13.35
N PHE A 657 -42.65 -24.84 -14.17
CA PHE A 657 -42.51 -23.39 -14.04
C PHE A 657 -43.83 -22.73 -13.64
N PHE A 658 -43.76 -21.78 -12.72
CA PHE A 658 -44.90 -21.01 -12.23
C PHE A 658 -44.70 -19.54 -12.65
N PRO A 659 -45.29 -19.07 -13.77
CA PRO A 659 -45.20 -17.68 -14.21
C PRO A 659 -46.08 -16.80 -13.31
N LEU A 660 -45.52 -16.30 -12.21
CA LEU A 660 -46.27 -15.60 -11.16
C LEU A 660 -46.61 -14.13 -11.47
N GLY A 661 -46.11 -13.56 -12.57
CA GLY A 661 -46.35 -12.17 -12.96
C GLY A 661 -45.42 -11.16 -12.28
N TRP A 662 -45.52 -9.90 -12.73
CA TRP A 662 -44.68 -8.78 -12.29
C TRP A 662 -44.73 -8.53 -10.77
N GLU A 663 -45.90 -8.66 -10.15
CA GLU A 663 -46.07 -8.36 -8.72
C GLU A 663 -45.23 -9.27 -7.81
N LYS A 664 -45.03 -10.52 -8.22
CA LYS A 664 -44.29 -11.52 -7.45
C LYS A 664 -42.84 -11.69 -7.93
N LEU A 665 -42.57 -11.43 -9.21
CA LEU A 665 -41.26 -11.65 -9.85
C LEU A 665 -40.80 -10.41 -10.67
N PRO A 666 -40.74 -9.20 -10.09
CA PRO A 666 -40.52 -7.97 -10.86
C PRO A 666 -39.22 -7.98 -11.69
N THR A 667 -38.16 -8.62 -11.20
CA THR A 667 -36.86 -8.62 -11.90
C THR A 667 -36.63 -9.84 -12.78
N ILE A 668 -37.46 -10.90 -12.70
CA ILE A 668 -37.24 -12.15 -13.45
C ILE A 668 -38.50 -12.68 -14.17
N ASN A 669 -39.65 -12.01 -14.06
CA ASN A 669 -40.91 -12.45 -14.69
C ASN A 669 -40.78 -12.64 -16.20
N HIS A 670 -40.04 -11.74 -16.85
CA HIS A 670 -39.78 -11.80 -18.30
C HIS A 670 -38.98 -13.03 -18.71
N ILE A 671 -38.20 -13.64 -17.80
CA ILE A 671 -37.48 -14.89 -18.04
C ILE A 671 -38.40 -16.08 -17.74
N VAL A 672 -39.00 -16.10 -16.54
CA VAL A 672 -39.83 -17.22 -16.07
C VAL A 672 -41.05 -17.43 -16.98
N SER A 673 -41.69 -16.35 -17.43
CA SER A 673 -42.83 -16.44 -18.36
C SER A 673 -42.44 -17.12 -19.67
N ARG A 674 -41.24 -16.81 -20.20
CA ARG A 674 -40.73 -17.43 -21.44
C ARG A 674 -40.36 -18.89 -21.25
N MET A 675 -39.83 -19.27 -20.08
CA MET A 675 -39.53 -20.67 -19.77
C MET A 675 -40.80 -21.52 -19.61
N ALA A 676 -41.87 -20.96 -19.04
CA ALA A 676 -43.15 -21.64 -18.87
C ALA A 676 -43.87 -21.94 -20.20
N GLU A 677 -43.49 -21.29 -21.30
CA GLU A 677 -44.05 -21.54 -22.63
C GLU A 677 -43.50 -22.82 -23.29
N LEU A 678 -42.42 -23.42 -22.78
CA LEU A 678 -41.78 -24.58 -23.37
C LEU A 678 -42.63 -25.85 -23.20
N PRO A 679 -43.25 -26.41 -24.26
CA PRO A 679 -43.99 -27.65 -24.12
C PRO A 679 -43.03 -28.83 -23.93
N ASN A 680 -43.30 -29.72 -22.97
CA ASN A 680 -42.62 -31.01 -22.91
C ASN A 680 -43.26 -31.96 -23.92
N LEU A 681 -42.55 -32.24 -25.02
CA LEU A 681 -43.00 -33.11 -26.12
C LEU A 681 -42.54 -34.57 -25.94
N GLY A 682 -42.00 -34.93 -24.76
CA GLY A 682 -41.58 -36.28 -24.41
C GLY A 682 -40.07 -36.50 -24.41
N GLY A 683 -39.66 -37.76 -24.22
CA GLY A 683 -38.24 -38.14 -24.09
C GLY A 683 -37.60 -37.66 -22.78
N THR A 684 -38.40 -37.45 -21.73
CA THR A 684 -37.91 -36.96 -20.45
C THR A 684 -36.98 -37.98 -19.80
N SER A 685 -35.79 -37.53 -19.43
CA SER A 685 -34.78 -38.32 -18.71
C SER A 685 -34.16 -37.48 -17.62
N GLY A 686 -33.68 -38.14 -16.56
CA GLY A 686 -33.05 -37.49 -15.43
C GLY A 686 -31.77 -38.20 -15.00
N SER A 687 -30.75 -37.45 -14.64
CA SER A 687 -29.48 -37.99 -14.12
C SER A 687 -28.91 -37.15 -12.99
N LEU A 688 -28.14 -37.79 -12.11
CA LEU A 688 -27.40 -37.17 -11.02
C LEU A 688 -25.95 -37.64 -11.08
N LYS A 689 -25.01 -36.70 -11.17
CA LYS A 689 -23.58 -36.98 -11.22
C LYS A 689 -22.85 -36.24 -10.10
N SER A 690 -22.04 -36.94 -9.32
CA SER A 690 -21.19 -36.32 -8.29
C SER A 690 -19.73 -36.52 -8.64
N GLU A 691 -18.94 -35.45 -8.64
CA GLU A 691 -17.52 -35.46 -8.98
C GLU A 691 -16.74 -34.58 -8.00
N THR A 692 -15.50 -34.97 -7.72
CA THR A 692 -14.54 -34.14 -7.00
C THR A 692 -13.77 -33.28 -8.00
N GLY A 693 -13.52 -32.04 -7.61
CA GLY A 693 -12.90 -31.01 -8.42
C GLY A 693 -13.89 -30.18 -9.24
N MET A 694 -13.40 -29.06 -9.76
CA MET A 694 -14.20 -28.11 -10.51
C MET A 694 -13.54 -27.76 -11.83
N ARG A 695 -14.30 -27.84 -12.92
CA ARG A 695 -13.76 -27.49 -14.23
C ARG A 695 -13.52 -25.98 -14.36
N ASP A 696 -12.37 -25.62 -14.89
CA ASP A 696 -12.10 -24.25 -15.30
C ASP A 696 -12.75 -23.95 -16.66
N TYR A 697 -13.58 -22.92 -16.71
CA TYR A 697 -14.18 -22.45 -17.95
C TYR A 697 -13.36 -21.32 -18.62
N SER A 698 -12.12 -21.07 -18.16
CA SER A 698 -11.24 -20.00 -18.67
C SER A 698 -10.75 -20.17 -20.10
N SER A 699 -10.94 -21.34 -20.73
CA SER A 699 -10.70 -21.55 -22.16
C SER A 699 -11.66 -20.77 -23.06
N GLY A 700 -12.70 -20.17 -22.47
CA GLY A 700 -13.66 -19.32 -23.15
C GLY A 700 -13.02 -18.12 -23.85
N TYR A 701 -13.47 -17.84 -25.07
CA TYR A 701 -13.04 -16.68 -25.84
C TYR A 701 -14.21 -15.99 -26.53
N ARG A 702 -14.06 -14.68 -26.77
CA ARG A 702 -15.03 -13.91 -27.56
C ARG A 702 -14.98 -14.34 -29.02
N ILE A 703 -16.14 -14.61 -29.60
CA ILE A 703 -16.24 -14.96 -31.02
C ILE A 703 -16.06 -13.67 -31.84
N SER A 704 -15.11 -13.68 -32.79
CA SER A 704 -14.73 -12.53 -33.63
C SER A 704 -15.63 -12.29 -34.83
#